data_AF-A0A928JSB8-F1
#
_entry.id   AF-A0A928JSB8-F1
#
_cell.length_a   1.000
_cell.length_b   1.000
_cell.length_c   1.000
_cell.angle_alpha   90.00
_cell.angle_beta   90.00
_cell.angle_gamma   90.00
#
_symmetry.space_group_name_H-M   'P 1'
#
loop_
_entity.id
_entity.type
_entity.pdbx_description
1 polymer ?
#
loop_
_entity_poly.entity_id
_entity_poly.type
_entity_poly.pdbx_seq_one_letter_code
_entity_poly.pdbx_strand_id
1 'polypeptide(L)'
;MAQIKIDGSTINAVKNDDIVSLLQKMINEELSKSDEAVNTAFVDECVNALLEIEQDENKGFAVLIPLVSANDYLNRITGRRHWNALSRGARIAVVAAVLATSTLAANAAVTSITGINPIKEAGVFLYNTFEELTSNDNNKSASPSKKQPEQNENAKKQNEQQGDKESEGEAAKASEKTDDVKENEVTEKEDKKEDKNNGEETKASENNNAPEEKSQSKSPKEEHIVPESIPSPKRDSKSETPVFSHIEADLKGFKHDYIYGEALTYSGLTVYAVNSDNSREVIALSKCTKTESVDMNKTADYTLRVMYKGSVLKIPITVRPDEETRGSKIGKSESFDYLVTDKGIYITAYNGGEANLVLDEINGKIVYAIGASAFENKEIKSISLPNVKKIFKNAFKNCKQLYSCTAPLTKYIGDSAFEGCEKLQNADAYYASDYLGKSAYAKTGIISITLPSGIKAVPEKLCSECPKLKYVNLRDAQTVKRSAFSDCTALEEVSGTGNLKTVEETAFYGDENAIFETAPSELETVKASAFAYCKSIKFGELKKIKSIDDWAFMYCSGLTAVQLDDEIKTIPQGAFWGCRIKAIALPEGLKRIEAAAFMSTMITKVTIPEKVEYIGARAFQTASSLSVTFEGSPEIENDAFFKSSRLKFFAYEGSSAIDYAVENDIEYTIMERS
;
A
#
# COMPACT_ATOMS: atom_id res chain seq x y z
N MET A 1 -9.09 -68.14 -2.45
CA MET A 1 -9.31 -67.55 -1.11
C MET A 1 -8.04 -67.72 -0.30
N ALA A 2 -7.49 -66.65 0.26
CA ALA A 2 -6.52 -66.68 1.37
C ALA A 2 -6.35 -65.24 1.87
N GLN A 3 -6.98 -64.86 2.98
CA GLN A 3 -6.70 -63.58 3.63
C GLN A 3 -5.42 -63.71 4.44
N ILE A 4 -4.37 -62.98 4.07
CA ILE A 4 -3.25 -62.75 4.98
C ILE A 4 -3.67 -61.62 5.92
N LYS A 5 -4.06 -61.98 7.16
CA LYS A 5 -4.03 -61.02 8.27
C LYS A 5 -2.58 -60.59 8.46
N ILE A 6 -2.30 -59.30 8.32
CA ILE A 6 -1.11 -58.68 8.90
C ILE A 6 -1.52 -58.25 10.31
N ASP A 7 -0.78 -58.69 11.31
CA ASP A 7 -1.16 -58.45 12.72
C ASP A 7 -0.76 -57.04 13.18
N GLY A 8 -1.57 -56.45 14.06
CA GLY A 8 -1.59 -55.00 14.32
C GLY A 8 -0.50 -54.47 15.25
N SER A 9 0.58 -55.22 15.48
CA SER A 9 1.58 -54.92 16.51
C SER A 9 2.86 -54.29 15.97
N THR A 10 3.26 -53.15 16.55
CA THR A 10 4.56 -52.45 16.32
C THR A 10 4.67 -51.59 15.05
N ILE A 11 3.67 -50.75 14.78
CA ILE A 11 3.96 -49.46 14.12
C ILE A 11 4.47 -48.51 15.22
N ASN A 12 5.76 -48.19 15.20
CA ASN A 12 6.29 -47.11 16.05
C ASN A 12 5.89 -45.76 15.43
N ALA A 13 4.73 -45.25 15.84
CA ALA A 13 4.37 -43.87 15.59
C ALA A 13 5.37 -42.95 16.33
N VAL A 14 5.97 -42.01 15.59
CA VAL A 14 6.64 -40.86 16.20
C VAL A 14 5.54 -39.99 16.79
N LYS A 15 5.63 -39.67 18.09
CA LYS A 15 4.63 -38.86 18.76
C LYS A 15 4.89 -37.37 18.55
N ASN A 16 3.87 -36.54 18.83
CA ASN A 16 4.05 -35.11 19.04
C ASN A 16 5.17 -34.86 20.07
N ASP A 17 5.17 -35.57 21.21
CA ASP A 17 6.25 -35.57 22.22
C ASP A 17 7.67 -35.64 21.62
N ASP A 18 7.89 -36.54 20.66
CA ASP A 18 9.20 -36.80 20.05
C ASP A 18 9.60 -35.66 19.09
N ILE A 19 8.63 -35.11 18.35
CA ILE A 19 8.84 -33.98 17.42
C ILE A 19 9.08 -32.70 18.21
N VAL A 20 8.29 -32.47 19.27
CA VAL A 20 8.45 -31.36 20.21
C VAL A 20 9.83 -31.39 20.85
N SER A 21 10.24 -32.54 21.40
CA SER A 21 11.58 -32.75 21.96
C SER A 21 12.71 -32.50 20.94
N LEU A 22 12.50 -32.89 19.68
CA LEU A 22 13.46 -32.66 18.60
C LEU A 22 13.57 -31.17 18.23
N LEU A 23 12.45 -30.47 18.03
CA LEU A 23 12.41 -29.05 17.69
C LEU A 23 12.96 -28.18 18.84
N GLN A 24 12.51 -28.41 20.08
CA GLN A 24 13.09 -27.78 21.27
C GLN A 24 14.61 -27.99 21.34
N LYS A 25 15.10 -29.18 20.98
CA LYS A 25 16.54 -29.47 20.98
C LYS A 25 17.29 -28.78 19.83
N MET A 26 16.70 -28.67 18.65
CA MET A 26 17.25 -27.92 17.51
C MET A 26 17.35 -26.43 17.81
N ILE A 27 16.30 -25.84 18.38
CA ILE A 27 16.28 -24.48 18.96
C ILE A 27 17.41 -24.30 19.97
N ASN A 28 17.55 -25.23 20.91
CA ASN A 28 18.57 -25.15 21.96
C ASN A 28 20.01 -25.33 21.46
N GLU A 29 20.23 -26.08 20.38
CA GLU A 29 21.54 -26.23 19.74
C GLU A 29 21.88 -24.96 18.92
N GLU A 30 20.88 -24.34 18.27
CA GLU A 30 21.05 -23.09 17.51
C GLU A 30 21.30 -21.87 18.40
N LEU A 31 20.50 -21.70 19.46
CA LEU A 31 20.64 -20.63 20.47
C LEU A 31 21.90 -20.78 21.34
N SER A 32 22.67 -21.86 21.19
CA SER A 32 23.96 -22.05 21.89
C SER A 32 25.17 -21.46 21.14
N LYS A 33 24.96 -20.95 19.92
CA LYS A 33 26.00 -20.31 19.10
C LYS A 33 26.26 -18.86 19.54
N SER A 34 27.35 -18.27 19.05
CA SER A 34 27.58 -16.83 19.19
C SER A 34 26.50 -16.04 18.43
N ASP A 35 26.20 -14.83 18.91
CA ASP A 35 25.13 -13.95 18.39
C ASP A 35 25.13 -13.73 16.88
N GLU A 36 26.32 -13.71 16.27
CA GLU A 36 26.56 -13.52 14.83
C GLU A 36 26.30 -14.80 14.01
N ALA A 37 26.22 -15.96 14.67
CA ALA A 37 26.13 -17.29 14.07
C ALA A 37 24.82 -18.04 14.39
N VAL A 38 23.92 -17.45 15.18
CA VAL A 38 22.55 -17.98 15.39
C VAL A 38 21.72 -17.74 14.13
N ASN A 39 21.36 -18.83 13.43
CA ASN A 39 20.35 -18.79 12.37
C ASN A 39 18.95 -18.67 13.00
N THR A 40 18.52 -17.45 13.30
CA THR A 40 17.21 -17.25 13.93
C THR A 40 16.04 -17.56 13.01
N ALA A 41 16.16 -17.47 11.68
CA ALA A 41 15.08 -17.89 10.79
C ALA A 41 14.73 -19.38 11.02
N PHE A 42 15.74 -20.22 11.25
CA PHE A 42 15.55 -21.63 11.65
C PHE A 42 15.00 -21.80 13.08
N VAL A 43 15.36 -20.91 14.02
CA VAL A 43 14.73 -20.89 15.36
C VAL A 43 13.25 -20.52 15.25
N ASP A 44 12.93 -19.47 14.51
CA ASP A 44 11.58 -18.94 14.29
C ASP A 44 10.71 -19.99 13.55
N GLU A 45 11.25 -20.69 12.55
CA GLU A 45 10.61 -21.84 11.89
C GLU A 45 10.38 -23.01 12.87
N CYS A 46 11.36 -23.37 13.70
CA CYS A 46 11.19 -24.44 14.68
C CYS A 46 10.17 -24.08 15.77
N VAL A 47 10.08 -22.80 16.17
CA VAL A 47 9.08 -22.29 17.10
C VAL A 47 7.70 -22.29 16.46
N ASN A 48 7.56 -21.81 15.23
CA ASN A 48 6.29 -21.85 14.50
C ASN A 48 5.80 -23.30 14.31
N ALA A 49 6.70 -24.25 14.02
CA ALA A 49 6.37 -25.67 13.95
C ALA A 49 5.91 -26.25 15.31
N LEU A 50 6.54 -25.87 16.44
CA LEU A 50 6.05 -26.23 17.78
C LEU A 50 4.64 -25.69 18.02
N LEU A 51 4.38 -24.44 17.64
CA LEU A 51 3.10 -23.75 17.84
C LEU A 51 1.98 -24.31 16.97
N GLU A 52 2.28 -24.75 15.74
CA GLU A 52 1.33 -25.46 14.88
C GLU A 52 0.96 -26.83 15.47
N ILE A 53 1.93 -27.56 16.04
CA ILE A 53 1.69 -28.84 16.73
C ILE A 53 0.80 -28.65 17.97
N GLU A 54 1.13 -27.70 18.85
CA GLU A 54 0.34 -27.39 20.05
C GLU A 54 -1.12 -26.98 19.73
N GLN A 55 -1.37 -26.32 18.59
CA GLN A 55 -2.70 -25.85 18.20
C GLN A 55 -3.63 -26.96 17.66
N ASP A 56 -3.09 -28.11 17.24
CA ASP A 56 -3.90 -29.25 16.76
C ASP A 56 -4.21 -30.29 17.84
N GLU A 57 -3.44 -30.35 18.94
CA GLU A 57 -3.71 -31.30 20.05
C GLU A 57 -5.12 -31.09 20.64
N ASN A 58 -5.55 -29.83 20.76
CA ASN A 58 -6.89 -29.45 21.22
C ASN A 58 -8.05 -29.84 20.27
N LYS A 59 -7.76 -30.37 19.07
CA LYS A 59 -8.80 -30.82 18.12
C LYS A 59 -9.04 -32.33 18.15
N GLY A 60 -8.31 -33.09 18.95
CA GLY A 60 -8.43 -34.55 19.05
C GLY A 60 -7.96 -35.32 17.80
N PHE A 61 -7.46 -34.61 16.78
CA PHE A 61 -6.65 -35.20 15.73
C PHE A 61 -5.23 -35.40 16.28
N ALA A 62 -4.95 -36.62 16.77
CA ALA A 62 -3.57 -37.09 16.76
C ALA A 62 -3.05 -36.93 15.32
N VAL A 63 -1.87 -36.32 15.15
CA VAL A 63 -1.24 -36.17 13.83
C VAL A 63 -0.68 -37.53 13.40
N LEU A 64 -1.61 -38.42 13.04
CA LEU A 64 -1.37 -39.57 12.18
C LEU A 64 -0.93 -39.04 10.83
N ILE A 65 0.34 -38.62 10.72
CA ILE A 65 1.00 -38.33 9.45
C ILE A 65 0.72 -39.53 8.55
N PRO A 66 -0.05 -39.36 7.46
CA PRO A 66 -0.29 -40.47 6.56
C PRO A 66 1.02 -40.71 5.80
N LEU A 67 1.86 -41.62 6.28
CA LEU A 67 2.99 -42.20 5.54
C LEU A 67 2.53 -43.04 4.32
N VAL A 68 1.30 -42.79 3.85
CA VAL A 68 0.53 -43.42 2.78
C VAL A 68 0.95 -42.86 1.41
N SER A 69 2.25 -42.70 1.24
CA SER A 69 2.95 -42.53 -0.04
C SER A 69 4.42 -42.97 0.06
N ALA A 70 5.03 -42.92 1.26
CA ALA A 70 6.45 -43.17 1.48
C ALA A 70 6.79 -44.41 2.35
N ASN A 71 5.79 -45.21 2.77
CA ASN A 71 5.99 -46.39 3.61
C ASN A 71 7.01 -47.41 3.05
N ASP A 72 7.14 -47.53 1.73
CA ASP A 72 8.13 -48.41 1.10
C ASP A 72 9.55 -47.81 1.06
N TYR A 73 9.70 -46.48 1.19
CA TYR A 73 11.01 -45.80 1.24
C TYR A 73 11.58 -45.75 2.65
N LEU A 74 10.80 -45.31 3.65
CA LEU A 74 11.30 -45.17 5.02
C LEU A 74 11.72 -46.52 5.62
N ASN A 75 10.94 -47.59 5.40
CA ASN A 75 11.32 -48.94 5.82
C ASN A 75 12.57 -49.49 5.09
N ARG A 76 12.82 -49.07 3.84
CA ARG A 76 14.08 -49.40 3.10
C ARG A 76 15.30 -48.61 3.59
N ILE A 77 15.09 -47.51 4.31
CA ILE A 77 16.15 -46.66 4.89
C ILE A 77 16.48 -47.12 6.31
N THR A 78 15.48 -47.24 7.19
CA THR A 78 15.67 -47.65 8.60
C THR A 78 15.98 -49.14 8.76
N GLY A 79 15.46 -50.00 7.87
CA GLY A 79 15.60 -51.46 7.95
C GLY A 79 16.95 -52.04 7.48
N ARG A 80 17.90 -51.22 6.99
CA ARG A 80 19.23 -51.71 6.56
C ARG A 80 20.22 -51.74 7.72
N ARG A 81 21.12 -52.75 7.71
CA ARG A 81 22.17 -53.01 8.73
C ARG A 81 23.09 -51.83 9.08
N HIS A 82 23.05 -50.72 8.34
CA HIS A 82 23.97 -49.59 8.48
C HIS A 82 23.33 -48.29 8.97
N TRP A 83 22.02 -48.25 9.30
CA TRP A 83 21.38 -47.06 9.90
C TRP A 83 22.10 -46.56 11.16
N ASN A 84 22.57 -47.49 12.00
CA ASN A 84 23.33 -47.17 13.22
C ASN A 84 24.80 -46.80 12.97
N ALA A 85 25.32 -46.99 11.75
CA ALA A 85 26.67 -46.55 11.35
C ALA A 85 26.70 -45.08 10.90
N LEU A 86 25.54 -44.48 10.62
CA LEU A 86 25.43 -43.04 10.31
C LEU A 86 25.79 -42.20 11.55
N SER A 87 26.49 -41.08 11.33
CA SER A 87 26.73 -40.10 12.40
C SER A 87 25.41 -39.51 12.93
N ARG A 88 25.45 -38.92 14.13
CA ARG A 88 24.28 -38.27 14.74
C ARG A 88 23.73 -37.16 13.82
N GLY A 89 24.63 -36.34 13.26
CA GLY A 89 24.30 -35.28 12.30
C GLY A 89 23.70 -35.79 11.00
N ALA A 90 24.23 -36.90 10.43
CA ALA A 90 23.67 -37.47 9.21
C ALA A 90 22.23 -38.00 9.42
N ARG A 91 21.93 -38.60 10.58
CA ARG A 91 20.56 -39.01 10.93
C ARG A 91 19.63 -37.81 11.16
N ILE A 92 20.13 -36.75 11.79
CA ILE A 92 19.39 -35.49 11.95
C ILE A 92 19.08 -34.87 10.58
N ALA A 93 20.04 -34.82 9.65
CA ALA A 93 19.85 -34.28 8.30
C ALA A 93 18.79 -35.06 7.49
N VAL A 94 18.76 -36.39 7.61
CA VAL A 94 17.72 -37.22 6.96
C VAL A 94 16.33 -36.96 7.54
N VAL A 95 16.21 -36.78 8.86
CA VAL A 95 14.92 -36.43 9.50
C VAL A 95 14.50 -35.00 9.15
N ALA A 96 15.43 -34.05 9.16
CA ALA A 96 15.18 -32.66 8.76
C ALA A 96 14.74 -32.55 7.29
N ALA A 97 15.31 -33.36 6.39
CA ALA A 97 14.86 -33.42 4.99
C ALA A 97 13.43 -33.99 4.86
N VAL A 98 13.03 -34.95 5.70
CA VAL A 98 11.64 -35.47 5.74
C VAL A 98 10.67 -34.43 6.30
N LEU A 99 11.09 -33.62 7.30
CA LEU A 99 10.28 -32.51 7.81
C LEU A 99 10.16 -31.37 6.78
N ALA A 100 11.27 -30.93 6.19
CA ALA A 100 11.28 -29.87 5.17
C ALA A 100 10.52 -30.23 3.89
N THR A 101 10.28 -31.53 3.61
CA THR A 101 9.45 -31.99 2.50
C THR A 101 7.97 -32.20 2.86
N SER A 102 7.57 -32.00 4.12
CA SER A 102 6.17 -32.15 4.56
C SER A 102 5.33 -30.87 4.45
N THR A 103 5.94 -29.68 4.50
CA THR A 103 5.23 -28.40 4.34
C THR A 103 5.22 -27.91 2.89
N LEU A 104 4.02 -27.84 2.30
CA LEU A 104 3.83 -27.44 0.89
C LEU A 104 4.24 -25.97 0.62
N ALA A 105 4.03 -25.09 1.58
CA ALA A 105 4.28 -23.64 1.45
C ALA A 105 5.76 -23.31 1.32
N ALA A 106 6.63 -23.85 2.18
CA ALA A 106 8.08 -23.61 2.13
C ALA A 106 8.69 -24.08 0.80
N ASN A 107 8.25 -25.24 0.30
CA ASN A 107 8.72 -25.78 -0.99
C ASN A 107 8.28 -24.90 -2.17
N ALA A 108 7.07 -24.33 -2.13
CA ALA A 108 6.63 -23.35 -3.12
C ALA A 108 7.46 -22.06 -3.05
N ALA A 109 7.68 -21.52 -1.85
CA ALA A 109 8.46 -20.31 -1.62
C ALA A 109 9.89 -20.43 -2.18
N VAL A 110 10.66 -21.44 -1.76
CA VAL A 110 12.06 -21.62 -2.24
C VAL A 110 12.09 -21.85 -3.75
N THR A 111 11.16 -22.62 -4.31
CA THR A 111 11.06 -22.82 -5.77
C THR A 111 10.80 -21.50 -6.50
N SER A 112 9.95 -20.63 -5.95
CA SER A 112 9.62 -19.33 -6.55
C SER A 112 10.74 -18.29 -6.44
N ILE A 113 11.51 -18.30 -5.34
CA ILE A 113 12.59 -17.34 -5.06
C ILE A 113 13.86 -17.70 -5.82
N THR A 114 14.18 -18.99 -5.96
CA THR A 114 15.47 -19.46 -6.49
C THR A 114 15.39 -20.13 -7.85
N GLY A 115 14.19 -20.52 -8.32
CA GLY A 115 14.00 -21.44 -9.44
C GLY A 115 14.39 -22.89 -9.15
N ILE A 116 14.98 -23.17 -7.97
CA ILE A 116 15.43 -24.49 -7.56
C ILE A 116 14.29 -25.18 -6.80
N ASN A 117 13.81 -26.31 -7.34
CA ASN A 117 12.86 -27.16 -6.63
C ASN A 117 13.62 -27.99 -5.56
N PRO A 118 13.41 -27.77 -4.25
CA PRO A 118 14.23 -28.40 -3.21
C PRO A 118 14.07 -29.92 -3.15
N ILE A 119 12.84 -30.40 -3.40
CA ILE A 119 12.50 -31.84 -3.44
C ILE A 119 13.28 -32.52 -4.58
N LYS A 120 13.39 -31.85 -5.74
CA LYS A 120 14.15 -32.34 -6.89
C LYS A 120 15.65 -32.37 -6.62
N GLU A 121 16.25 -31.29 -6.13
CA GLU A 121 17.71 -31.25 -5.91
C GLU A 121 18.15 -32.09 -4.71
N ALA A 122 17.34 -32.19 -3.64
CA ALA A 122 17.59 -33.17 -2.58
C ALA A 122 17.54 -34.60 -3.13
N GLY A 123 16.58 -34.91 -4.01
CA GLY A 123 16.52 -36.18 -4.73
C GLY A 123 17.75 -36.47 -5.60
N VAL A 124 18.23 -35.48 -6.36
CA VAL A 124 19.43 -35.58 -7.21
C VAL A 124 20.70 -35.71 -6.37
N PHE A 125 20.84 -34.93 -5.31
CA PHE A 125 21.98 -35.00 -4.39
C PHE A 125 22.05 -36.36 -3.68
N LEU A 126 20.91 -36.87 -3.20
CA LEU A 126 20.82 -38.21 -2.61
C LEU A 126 21.11 -39.30 -3.64
N TYR A 127 20.61 -39.17 -4.88
CA TYR A 127 20.89 -40.12 -5.97
C TYR A 127 22.39 -40.16 -6.31
N ASN A 128 23.02 -39.00 -6.52
CA ASN A 128 24.44 -38.91 -6.85
C ASN A 128 25.33 -39.40 -5.69
N THR A 129 24.98 -39.06 -4.45
CA THR A 129 25.70 -39.56 -3.26
C THR A 129 25.58 -41.09 -3.15
N PHE A 130 24.43 -41.68 -3.51
CA PHE A 130 24.28 -43.13 -3.59
C PHE A 130 25.09 -43.74 -4.74
N GLU A 131 25.09 -43.15 -5.93
CA GLU A 131 25.89 -43.58 -7.09
C GLU A 131 27.40 -43.59 -6.77
N GLU A 132 27.94 -42.54 -6.14
CA GLU A 132 29.36 -42.50 -5.74
C GLU A 132 29.70 -43.56 -4.68
N LEU A 133 28.80 -43.80 -3.72
CA LEU A 133 28.98 -44.82 -2.69
C LEU A 133 28.85 -46.25 -3.26
N THR A 134 27.98 -46.50 -4.25
CA THR A 134 27.84 -47.83 -4.88
C THR A 134 28.87 -48.08 -5.99
N SER A 135 29.38 -47.06 -6.66
CA SER A 135 30.42 -47.19 -7.68
C SER A 135 31.75 -47.66 -7.09
N ASN A 136 32.07 -47.25 -5.85
CA ASN A 136 33.31 -47.62 -5.17
C ASN A 136 33.33 -49.06 -4.62
N ASP A 137 32.17 -49.73 -4.46
CA ASP A 137 32.11 -51.13 -4.01
C ASP A 137 32.36 -52.15 -5.14
N ASN A 138 32.29 -51.73 -6.41
CA ASN A 138 32.38 -52.61 -7.58
C ASN A 138 33.82 -52.95 -8.05
N ASN A 139 34.86 -52.75 -7.23
CA ASN A 139 36.21 -53.18 -7.61
C ASN A 139 37.15 -53.63 -6.47
N LYS A 140 36.85 -54.79 -5.85
CA LYS A 140 37.81 -55.54 -5.01
C LYS A 140 37.87 -57.05 -5.32
N SER A 141 38.42 -57.39 -6.49
CA SER A 141 39.01 -58.72 -6.71
C SER A 141 40.14 -58.69 -7.74
N ALA A 142 41.22 -59.43 -7.47
CA ALA A 142 42.38 -59.70 -8.34
C ALA A 142 43.34 -58.55 -8.70
N SER A 143 44.51 -58.55 -8.04
CA SER A 143 45.81 -58.11 -8.61
C SER A 143 46.35 -59.24 -9.53
N PRO A 144 47.26 -59.03 -10.53
CA PRO A 144 48.54 -58.34 -10.29
C PRO A 144 49.29 -57.63 -11.47
N SER A 145 50.18 -56.70 -11.07
CA SER A 145 51.53 -56.45 -11.64
C SER A 145 51.77 -55.71 -12.98
N LYS A 146 52.83 -54.86 -12.94
CA LYS A 146 53.77 -54.42 -14.00
C LYS A 146 53.28 -53.48 -15.14
N LYS A 147 54.08 -52.42 -15.34
CA LYS A 147 54.72 -51.88 -16.59
C LYS A 147 54.03 -52.16 -17.96
N GLN A 148 54.01 -51.26 -18.96
CA GLN A 148 54.95 -50.16 -19.27
C GLN A 148 54.31 -48.95 -20.04
N PRO A 149 54.81 -48.30 -21.13
CA PRO A 149 54.50 -46.88 -21.42
C PRO A 149 53.81 -46.66 -22.80
N GLU A 150 54.21 -45.59 -23.51
CA GLU A 150 53.87 -45.19 -24.90
C GLU A 150 52.45 -44.61 -25.09
N GLN A 151 52.27 -43.37 -25.58
CA GLN A 151 52.66 -42.75 -26.87
C GLN A 151 51.76 -43.15 -28.04
N ASN A 152 50.87 -42.24 -28.45
CA ASN A 152 50.98 -41.44 -29.69
C ASN A 152 49.86 -40.37 -29.65
N GLU A 153 50.01 -39.10 -30.05
CA GLU A 153 50.61 -38.51 -31.26
C GLU A 153 49.89 -38.92 -32.57
N ASN A 154 49.79 -38.10 -33.63
CA ASN A 154 50.32 -36.75 -33.83
C ASN A 154 49.41 -35.90 -34.74
N ALA A 155 49.31 -34.59 -34.47
CA ALA A 155 48.87 -33.58 -35.43
C ALA A 155 49.57 -32.21 -35.20
N LYS A 156 50.91 -32.23 -35.22
CA LYS A 156 51.83 -31.19 -35.74
C LYS A 156 51.18 -29.88 -36.25
N LYS A 157 51.72 -28.68 -35.95
CA LYS A 157 53.16 -28.36 -35.76
C LYS A 157 53.38 -26.97 -35.11
N GLN A 158 54.44 -26.85 -34.31
CA GLN A 158 55.57 -25.86 -34.37
C GLN A 158 55.30 -24.37 -34.70
N ASN A 159 56.06 -23.40 -34.18
CA ASN A 159 57.05 -23.35 -33.08
C ASN A 159 57.38 -21.86 -32.84
N GLU A 160 57.68 -21.43 -31.60
CA GLU A 160 58.94 -20.74 -31.24
C GLU A 160 58.98 -20.47 -29.72
N GLN A 161 60.08 -19.91 -29.23
CA GLN A 161 60.60 -20.23 -27.89
C GLN A 161 61.19 -18.98 -27.22
N GLN A 162 60.87 -18.79 -25.93
CA GLN A 162 61.73 -18.12 -24.92
C GLN A 162 61.95 -16.59 -25.10
N GLY A 163 62.05 -15.78 -24.04
CA GLY A 163 61.94 -16.05 -22.60
C GLY A 163 62.06 -14.73 -21.82
N ASP A 164 62.27 -14.84 -20.49
CA ASP A 164 62.51 -13.73 -19.55
C ASP A 164 61.35 -12.72 -19.40
N LYS A 165 61.21 -11.88 -18.36
CA LYS A 165 61.62 -11.76 -16.94
C LYS A 165 61.73 -10.24 -16.67
N GLU A 166 61.46 -9.83 -15.43
CA GLU A 166 61.63 -8.44 -14.95
C GLU A 166 60.67 -7.42 -15.66
N SER A 167 60.32 -6.27 -15.06
CA SER A 167 60.76 -5.66 -13.80
C SER A 167 59.61 -5.04 -12.99
N GLU A 168 59.99 -4.55 -11.81
CA GLU A 168 59.25 -3.78 -10.81
C GLU A 168 58.67 -2.43 -11.34
N GLY A 169 57.78 -1.80 -10.57
CA GLY A 169 57.34 -0.41 -10.82
C GLY A 169 56.10 0.02 -10.01
N GLU A 170 56.29 0.75 -8.91
CA GLU A 170 55.21 1.30 -8.07
C GLU A 170 54.73 2.70 -8.49
N ALA A 171 53.54 3.07 -8.00
CA ALA A 171 53.02 4.44 -7.86
C ALA A 171 52.64 5.21 -9.15
N ALA A 172 51.74 6.20 -9.13
CA ALA A 172 51.25 6.97 -7.98
C ALA A 172 49.74 7.32 -8.06
N LYS A 173 49.21 7.83 -6.94
CA LYS A 173 47.88 8.46 -6.88
C LYS A 173 47.90 9.82 -7.60
N ALA A 174 46.83 10.14 -8.31
CA ALA A 174 46.42 11.51 -8.61
C ALA A 174 44.92 11.66 -8.30
N SER A 175 44.59 12.63 -7.46
CA SER A 175 43.21 13.01 -7.15
C SER A 175 42.95 14.38 -7.73
N GLU A 176 41.94 14.51 -8.59
CA GLU A 176 41.49 15.84 -9.05
C GLU A 176 40.30 16.32 -8.21
N LYS A 177 40.33 17.61 -7.89
CA LYS A 177 39.22 18.36 -7.29
C LYS A 177 38.60 19.23 -8.38
N THR A 178 37.28 19.38 -8.34
CA THR A 178 36.54 20.57 -8.79
C THR A 178 35.18 20.57 -8.08
N ASP A 179 34.52 21.69 -7.81
CA ASP A 179 35.04 22.97 -7.32
C ASP A 179 33.90 23.68 -6.56
N ASP A 180 34.20 24.30 -5.41
CA ASP A 180 33.20 25.03 -4.62
C ASP A 180 32.95 26.42 -5.21
N VAL A 181 31.74 26.66 -5.75
CA VAL A 181 31.25 28.01 -6.05
C VAL A 181 30.19 28.40 -5.01
N LYS A 182 30.55 29.35 -4.14
CA LYS A 182 29.61 30.02 -3.24
C LYS A 182 28.96 31.19 -3.96
N GLU A 183 27.64 31.27 -3.94
CA GLU A 183 26.92 32.53 -4.14
C GLU A 183 26.25 32.97 -2.82
N ASN A 184 25.90 34.26 -2.75
CA ASN A 184 25.72 34.95 -1.48
C ASN A 184 24.29 34.90 -0.95
N GLU A 185 24.16 34.89 0.38
CA GLU A 185 22.94 35.32 1.05
C GLU A 185 22.69 36.81 0.75
N VAL A 186 21.50 37.14 0.25
CA VAL A 186 20.98 38.51 0.23
C VAL A 186 19.80 38.57 1.18
N THR A 187 19.98 39.26 2.31
CA THR A 187 18.91 39.51 3.28
C THR A 187 18.13 40.77 2.91
N GLU A 188 16.95 40.61 2.31
CA GLU A 188 15.95 41.69 2.25
C GLU A 188 15.02 41.65 3.47
N LYS A 189 14.48 42.83 3.82
CA LYS A 189 13.71 43.06 5.04
C LYS A 189 12.26 43.31 4.68
N GLU A 190 11.34 42.52 5.21
CA GLU A 190 9.94 42.90 5.28
C GLU A 190 9.77 43.93 6.40
N ASP A 191 9.61 45.20 6.03
CA ASP A 191 9.30 46.28 6.97
C ASP A 191 7.84 46.74 6.79
N LYS A 192 7.21 47.12 7.90
CA LYS A 192 5.74 47.21 7.99
C LYS A 192 5.17 48.45 7.30
N LYS A 193 3.96 48.29 6.74
CA LYS A 193 2.93 49.33 6.85
C LYS A 193 1.60 48.73 7.31
N GLU A 194 1.29 48.99 8.58
CA GLU A 194 -0.10 49.07 9.04
C GLU A 194 -0.76 50.27 8.38
N ASP A 195 -2.03 50.16 8.00
CA ASP A 195 -2.90 51.32 7.84
C ASP A 195 -4.11 51.15 8.77
N LYS A 196 -4.49 52.22 9.47
CA LYS A 196 -5.49 52.19 10.56
C LYS A 196 -6.63 53.14 10.26
N ASN A 197 -7.86 52.65 10.29
CA ASN A 197 -8.82 52.99 11.35
C ASN A 197 -10.23 52.42 11.08
N ASN A 198 -10.84 51.92 12.15
CA ASN A 198 -12.21 52.15 12.66
C ASN A 198 -13.41 52.12 11.68
N GLY A 199 -14.54 51.48 12.04
CA GLY A 199 -14.77 50.71 13.26
C GLY A 199 -16.24 50.36 13.54
N GLU A 200 -16.40 49.42 14.46
CA GLU A 200 -17.53 49.14 15.36
C GLU A 200 -18.98 49.03 14.83
N GLU A 201 -19.50 47.84 15.08
CA GLU A 201 -20.89 47.41 15.26
C GLU A 201 -21.88 48.48 15.79
N THR A 202 -23.17 48.45 15.47
CA THR A 202 -24.09 47.45 16.05
C THR A 202 -25.49 47.40 15.40
N LYS A 203 -26.08 46.19 15.39
CA LYS A 203 -27.50 45.75 15.56
C LYS A 203 -28.61 46.85 15.50
N ALA A 204 -29.78 46.66 14.87
CA ALA A 204 -30.62 45.45 14.83
C ALA A 204 -31.81 45.48 13.82
N SER A 205 -32.44 44.31 13.64
CA SER A 205 -33.89 44.04 13.41
C SER A 205 -34.72 44.71 12.29
N GLU A 206 -35.09 43.88 11.31
CA GLU A 206 -36.48 43.54 10.89
C GLU A 206 -37.47 44.58 10.29
N ASN A 207 -37.71 44.40 8.97
CA ASN A 207 -39.00 44.18 8.30
C ASN A 207 -40.12 45.24 8.15
N ASN A 208 -40.55 45.34 6.87
CA ASN A 208 -41.92 45.37 6.31
C ASN A 208 -42.64 46.68 5.94
N ASN A 209 -43.25 46.59 4.74
CA ASN A 209 -44.45 47.23 4.19
C ASN A 209 -44.44 48.73 3.77
N ALA A 210 -44.53 48.91 2.44
CA ALA A 210 -45.57 49.63 1.67
C ALA A 210 -46.19 50.95 2.19
N PRO A 211 -46.57 51.85 1.26
CA PRO A 211 -48.02 51.94 1.00
C PRO A 211 -48.43 52.22 -0.46
N GLU A 212 -49.73 52.06 -0.74
CA GLU A 212 -50.47 52.67 -1.86
C GLU A 212 -50.89 54.13 -1.46
N GLU A 213 -51.60 55.00 -2.20
CA GLU A 213 -52.46 54.89 -3.39
C GLU A 213 -52.64 56.30 -4.07
N LYS A 214 -53.29 56.34 -5.25
CA LYS A 214 -54.17 57.37 -5.91
C LYS A 214 -54.36 58.81 -5.30
N SER A 215 -54.67 59.90 -6.03
CA SER A 215 -54.98 60.14 -7.47
C SER A 215 -55.15 61.64 -7.90
N GLN A 216 -55.12 61.87 -9.22
CA GLN A 216 -55.95 62.81 -10.05
C GLN A 216 -55.78 64.36 -10.13
N SER A 217 -55.56 64.80 -11.39
CA SER A 217 -56.26 65.88 -12.15
C SER A 217 -55.74 67.35 -12.19
N LYS A 218 -55.48 67.86 -13.42
CA LYS A 218 -56.29 68.88 -14.13
C LYS A 218 -55.75 69.25 -15.53
N SER A 219 -56.64 69.71 -16.41
CA SER A 219 -56.38 70.34 -17.75
C SER A 219 -56.68 71.88 -17.65
N PRO A 220 -56.76 72.76 -18.69
CA PRO A 220 -57.27 72.57 -20.09
C PRO A 220 -56.58 73.46 -21.20
N LYS A 221 -57.29 73.67 -22.34
CA LYS A 221 -57.10 74.70 -23.43
C LYS A 221 -56.08 74.39 -24.56
N GLU A 222 -56.28 74.75 -25.85
CA GLU A 222 -57.49 75.23 -26.59
C GLU A 222 -57.43 74.97 -28.14
N GLU A 223 -58.49 75.39 -28.84
CA GLU A 223 -58.97 75.16 -30.24
C GLU A 223 -58.01 75.49 -31.44
N HIS A 224 -58.26 75.09 -32.70
CA HIS A 224 -59.30 75.61 -33.63
C HIS A 224 -59.49 74.89 -35.01
N ILE A 225 -60.74 74.92 -35.52
CA ILE A 225 -61.23 75.00 -36.93
C ILE A 225 -61.04 73.78 -37.89
N VAL A 226 -62.15 73.26 -38.48
CA VAL A 226 -62.20 72.17 -39.48
C VAL A 226 -63.41 72.30 -40.45
N PRO A 227 -63.18 72.36 -41.78
CA PRO A 227 -63.93 71.58 -42.80
C PRO A 227 -63.03 71.14 -44.00
N GLU A 228 -63.33 70.26 -44.97
CA GLU A 228 -64.34 69.20 -45.28
C GLU A 228 -63.62 68.16 -46.24
N SER A 229 -64.17 67.16 -46.96
CA SER A 229 -65.57 66.85 -47.34
C SER A 229 -65.95 65.35 -47.49
N ILE A 230 -67.26 65.16 -47.65
CA ILE A 230 -68.06 64.03 -48.19
C ILE A 230 -67.45 63.38 -49.48
N PRO A 231 -67.55 62.03 -49.75
CA PRO A 231 -68.64 61.11 -49.35
C PRO A 231 -68.30 59.71 -48.74
N SER A 232 -69.13 59.31 -47.75
CA SER A 232 -70.02 58.11 -47.69
C SER A 232 -69.53 56.69 -48.11
N PRO A 233 -70.09 55.58 -47.54
CA PRO A 233 -69.61 54.99 -46.28
C PRO A 233 -69.46 53.45 -46.29
N LYS A 234 -68.62 52.85 -45.40
CA LYS A 234 -68.87 51.51 -44.80
C LYS A 234 -67.87 51.03 -43.75
N ARG A 235 -68.43 50.24 -42.82
CA ARG A 235 -67.83 49.25 -41.90
C ARG A 235 -66.98 49.76 -40.72
N ASP A 236 -67.40 49.29 -39.56
CA ASP A 236 -66.70 49.34 -38.28
C ASP A 236 -65.40 48.51 -38.35
N SER A 237 -64.27 49.13 -38.01
CA SER A 237 -63.05 48.41 -37.65
C SER A 237 -63.09 48.09 -36.15
N LYS A 238 -63.12 46.79 -35.81
CA LYS A 238 -63.01 46.35 -34.41
C LYS A 238 -61.65 46.76 -33.85
N SER A 239 -61.62 47.11 -32.57
CA SER A 239 -60.39 46.94 -31.78
C SER A 239 -60.08 45.44 -31.73
N GLU A 240 -58.97 45.03 -32.34
CA GLU A 240 -58.47 43.68 -32.22
C GLU A 240 -57.74 43.55 -30.88
N THR A 241 -58.22 42.66 -30.01
CA THR A 241 -57.55 42.32 -28.75
C THR A 241 -56.20 41.65 -29.06
N PRO A 242 -55.09 42.03 -28.41
CA PRO A 242 -53.77 41.43 -28.66
C PRO A 242 -53.82 39.91 -28.57
N VAL A 243 -53.35 39.24 -29.63
CA VAL A 243 -53.34 37.77 -29.72
C VAL A 243 -51.94 37.27 -29.41
N PHE A 244 -51.82 36.29 -28.51
CA PHE A 244 -50.55 35.64 -28.19
C PHE A 244 -49.86 35.10 -29.46
N SER A 245 -48.60 35.49 -29.69
CA SER A 245 -47.79 35.05 -30.84
C SER A 245 -46.77 33.99 -30.42
N HIS A 246 -45.95 34.28 -29.42
CA HIS A 246 -44.82 33.43 -29.01
C HIS A 246 -44.37 33.75 -27.58
N ILE A 247 -43.38 32.99 -27.10
CA ILE A 247 -42.66 33.30 -25.85
C ILE A 247 -41.20 33.70 -26.11
N GLU A 248 -40.73 34.63 -25.29
CA GLU A 248 -39.34 35.08 -25.21
C GLU A 248 -38.85 34.93 -23.76
N ALA A 249 -37.55 35.13 -23.51
CA ALA A 249 -37.03 35.18 -22.16
C ALA A 249 -35.88 36.18 -22.03
N ASP A 250 -35.73 36.73 -20.84
CA ASP A 250 -34.47 37.30 -20.38
C ASP A 250 -33.65 36.19 -19.70
N LEU A 251 -32.40 36.05 -20.14
CA LEU A 251 -31.42 35.10 -19.61
C LEU A 251 -30.39 35.79 -18.69
N LYS A 252 -30.52 37.10 -18.45
CA LYS A 252 -29.61 37.88 -17.61
C LYS A 252 -29.69 37.41 -16.15
N GLY A 253 -28.67 36.64 -15.73
CA GLY A 253 -28.61 36.01 -14.41
C GLY A 253 -29.21 34.60 -14.34
N PHE A 254 -29.66 34.05 -15.48
CA PHE A 254 -29.97 32.62 -15.59
C PHE A 254 -28.67 31.81 -15.65
N LYS A 255 -28.56 30.76 -14.82
CA LYS A 255 -27.41 29.84 -14.84
C LYS A 255 -27.51 28.89 -16.03
N HIS A 256 -26.63 29.06 -17.02
CA HIS A 256 -26.54 28.20 -18.20
C HIS A 256 -25.34 27.24 -18.20
N ASP A 257 -24.26 27.50 -17.45
CA ASP A 257 -23.10 26.60 -17.41
C ASP A 257 -23.01 25.87 -16.08
N TYR A 258 -22.98 24.55 -16.14
CA TYR A 258 -23.03 23.64 -14.99
C TYR A 258 -21.81 22.72 -14.92
N ILE A 259 -21.45 22.30 -13.70
CA ILE A 259 -20.49 21.22 -13.47
C ILE A 259 -21.18 19.98 -12.90
N TYR A 260 -20.47 18.85 -12.86
CA TYR A 260 -21.04 17.57 -12.41
C TYR A 260 -21.63 17.66 -11.00
N GLY A 261 -22.81 17.07 -10.83
CA GLY A 261 -23.54 17.01 -9.55
C GLY A 261 -24.29 18.29 -9.17
N GLU A 262 -24.18 19.39 -9.92
CA GLU A 262 -24.99 20.59 -9.65
C GLU A 262 -26.48 20.36 -9.97
N ALA A 263 -27.36 20.90 -9.12
CA ALA A 263 -28.80 20.83 -9.35
C ALA A 263 -29.23 21.75 -10.52
N LEU A 264 -29.94 21.18 -11.49
CA LEU A 264 -30.61 21.94 -12.56
C LEU A 264 -31.58 22.97 -11.94
N THR A 265 -31.42 24.25 -12.30
CA THR A 265 -32.22 25.33 -11.73
C THR A 265 -32.74 26.28 -12.80
N TYR A 266 -33.93 26.82 -12.58
CA TYR A 266 -34.55 27.87 -13.40
C TYR A 266 -34.47 29.25 -12.73
N SER A 267 -33.61 29.39 -11.71
CA SER A 267 -33.36 30.67 -11.03
C SER A 267 -32.77 31.69 -12.00
N GLY A 268 -33.24 32.94 -11.91
CA GLY A 268 -32.85 34.02 -12.83
C GLY A 268 -33.55 34.02 -14.20
N LEU A 269 -34.25 32.94 -14.59
CA LEU A 269 -35.00 32.92 -15.85
C LEU A 269 -36.30 33.72 -15.74
N THR A 270 -36.46 34.76 -16.55
CA THR A 270 -37.73 35.47 -16.71
C THR A 270 -38.30 35.21 -18.10
N VAL A 271 -39.51 34.64 -18.19
CA VAL A 271 -40.16 34.30 -19.47
C VAL A 271 -41.31 35.27 -19.73
N TYR A 272 -41.44 35.72 -20.97
CA TYR A 272 -42.46 36.67 -21.42
C TYR A 272 -43.38 36.03 -22.46
N ALA A 273 -44.68 36.25 -22.35
CA ALA A 273 -45.61 36.12 -23.46
C ALA A 273 -45.47 37.38 -24.32
N VAL A 274 -45.34 37.19 -25.63
CA VAL A 274 -45.43 38.26 -26.63
C VAL A 274 -46.77 38.15 -27.34
N ASN A 275 -47.42 39.29 -27.56
CA ASN A 275 -48.66 39.38 -28.32
C ASN A 275 -48.42 40.08 -29.68
N SER A 276 -49.43 40.03 -30.54
CA SER A 276 -49.43 40.56 -31.92
C SER A 276 -49.15 42.06 -32.06
N ASP A 277 -49.22 42.82 -30.97
CA ASP A 277 -48.88 44.26 -30.88
C ASP A 277 -47.46 44.51 -30.34
N ASN A 278 -46.68 43.45 -30.09
CA ASN A 278 -45.39 43.42 -29.38
C ASN A 278 -45.46 43.80 -27.89
N SER A 279 -46.64 43.80 -27.27
CA SER A 279 -46.75 43.86 -25.82
C SER A 279 -46.13 42.60 -25.18
N ARG A 280 -45.53 42.77 -24.00
CA ARG A 280 -44.86 41.70 -23.25
C ARG A 280 -45.48 41.54 -21.85
N GLU A 281 -45.90 40.32 -21.52
CA GLU A 281 -46.42 39.97 -20.18
C GLU A 281 -45.53 38.91 -19.52
N VAL A 282 -45.18 39.08 -18.24
CA VAL A 282 -44.36 38.08 -17.52
C VAL A 282 -45.16 36.81 -17.23
N ILE A 283 -44.64 35.65 -17.65
CA ILE A 283 -45.22 34.33 -17.36
C ILE A 283 -44.54 33.73 -16.13
N ALA A 284 -45.33 33.44 -15.10
CA ALA A 284 -44.85 32.66 -13.96
C ALA A 284 -44.44 31.24 -14.40
N LEU A 285 -43.23 30.80 -14.03
CA LEU A 285 -42.64 29.49 -14.40
C LEU A 285 -43.40 28.25 -13.86
N SER A 286 -44.48 28.44 -13.10
CA SER A 286 -45.45 27.42 -12.71
C SER A 286 -46.55 27.19 -13.76
N LYS A 287 -46.75 28.14 -14.69
CA LYS A 287 -47.69 28.04 -15.83
C LYS A 287 -47.04 27.45 -17.09
N CYS A 288 -45.74 27.14 -17.05
CA CYS A 288 -44.97 26.58 -18.17
C CYS A 288 -44.62 25.11 -17.92
N THR A 289 -44.83 24.25 -18.92
CA THR A 289 -44.20 22.92 -18.95
C THR A 289 -42.71 23.11 -19.28
N LYS A 290 -41.80 22.46 -18.55
CA LYS A 290 -40.35 22.66 -18.70
C LYS A 290 -39.58 21.35 -18.60
N THR A 291 -38.32 21.33 -19.06
CA THR A 291 -37.42 20.19 -18.87
C THR A 291 -37.15 19.97 -17.37
N GLU A 292 -37.64 18.88 -16.80
CA GLU A 292 -37.54 18.61 -15.36
C GLU A 292 -36.20 18.01 -14.96
N SER A 293 -35.55 17.28 -15.87
CA SER A 293 -34.25 16.63 -15.66
C SER A 293 -33.40 16.63 -16.93
N VAL A 294 -32.09 16.83 -16.77
CA VAL A 294 -31.05 16.36 -17.71
C VAL A 294 -30.00 15.57 -16.92
N ASP A 295 -29.09 14.88 -17.61
CA ASP A 295 -28.02 14.12 -16.97
C ASP A 295 -26.90 15.07 -16.51
N MET A 296 -27.01 15.53 -15.26
CA MET A 296 -26.06 16.45 -14.62
C MET A 296 -24.70 15.81 -14.27
N ASN A 297 -24.42 14.58 -14.70
CA ASN A 297 -23.13 13.90 -14.48
C ASN A 297 -22.42 13.54 -15.80
N LYS A 298 -22.85 14.14 -16.92
CA LYS A 298 -22.33 13.86 -18.25
C LYS A 298 -21.93 15.11 -19.00
N THR A 299 -20.72 15.08 -19.57
CA THR A 299 -20.22 16.15 -20.45
C THR A 299 -21.05 16.21 -21.72
N ALA A 300 -21.85 17.26 -21.86
CA ALA A 300 -22.75 17.48 -22.98
C ALA A 300 -23.24 18.93 -23.02
N ASP A 301 -23.77 19.33 -24.17
CA ASP A 301 -24.52 20.56 -24.36
C ASP A 301 -26.00 20.20 -24.51
N TYR A 302 -26.83 20.66 -23.57
CA TYR A 302 -28.26 20.37 -23.54
C TYR A 302 -29.08 21.57 -24.05
N THR A 303 -30.31 21.30 -24.46
CA THR A 303 -31.30 22.35 -24.72
C THR A 303 -32.50 22.12 -23.82
N LEU A 304 -32.61 22.92 -22.76
CA LEU A 304 -33.83 22.99 -21.95
C LEU A 304 -34.97 23.52 -22.82
N ARG A 305 -36.15 22.96 -22.63
CA ARG A 305 -37.38 23.46 -23.26
C ARG A 305 -38.26 24.07 -22.19
N VAL A 306 -38.84 25.23 -22.49
CA VAL A 306 -39.91 25.85 -21.69
C VAL A 306 -41.07 26.13 -22.64
N MET A 307 -42.27 25.68 -22.29
CA MET A 307 -43.41 25.65 -23.17
C MET A 307 -44.63 26.34 -22.54
N TYR A 308 -45.29 27.20 -23.31
CA TYR A 308 -46.48 27.93 -22.89
C TYR A 308 -47.39 28.17 -24.09
N LYS A 309 -48.69 27.87 -23.95
CA LYS A 309 -49.72 27.99 -25.01
C LYS A 309 -49.28 27.40 -26.38
N GLY A 310 -48.52 26.30 -26.36
CA GLY A 310 -48.01 25.62 -27.56
C GLY A 310 -46.73 26.23 -28.18
N SER A 311 -46.31 27.42 -27.75
CA SER A 311 -45.01 27.99 -28.13
C SER A 311 -43.89 27.36 -27.26
N VAL A 312 -42.70 27.22 -27.84
CA VAL A 312 -41.56 26.49 -27.24
C VAL A 312 -40.29 27.33 -27.28
N LEU A 313 -39.89 27.84 -26.12
CA LEU A 313 -38.59 28.43 -25.89
C LEU A 313 -37.54 27.31 -25.76
N LYS A 314 -36.38 27.52 -26.38
CA LYS A 314 -35.21 26.64 -26.31
C LYS A 314 -34.08 27.41 -25.64
N ILE A 315 -33.56 26.90 -24.53
CA ILE A 315 -32.47 27.53 -23.77
C ILE A 315 -31.28 26.57 -23.77
N PRO A 316 -30.13 26.93 -24.35
CA PRO A 316 -28.93 26.11 -24.27
C PRO A 316 -28.36 26.13 -22.84
N ILE A 317 -27.88 24.99 -22.36
CA ILE A 317 -27.04 24.89 -21.16
C ILE A 317 -25.87 23.94 -21.42
N THR A 318 -24.77 24.13 -20.71
CA THR A 318 -23.60 23.24 -20.77
C THR A 318 -23.47 22.45 -19.47
N VAL A 319 -23.00 21.20 -19.54
CA VAL A 319 -22.58 20.40 -18.39
C VAL A 319 -21.13 19.92 -18.63
N ARG A 320 -20.27 20.09 -17.63
CA ARG A 320 -18.81 19.84 -17.69
C ARG A 320 -18.28 19.14 -16.42
N PRO A 321 -17.10 18.49 -16.46
CA PRO A 321 -16.58 17.76 -15.29
C PRO A 321 -16.30 18.62 -14.06
N ASP A 322 -15.74 19.82 -14.24
CA ASP A 322 -15.19 20.64 -13.15
C ASP A 322 -15.18 22.16 -13.48
N GLU A 323 -14.83 22.99 -12.49
CA GLU A 323 -14.76 24.45 -12.65
C GLU A 323 -13.74 24.90 -13.71
N GLU A 324 -12.63 24.19 -13.85
CA GLU A 324 -11.55 24.51 -14.80
C GLU A 324 -11.98 24.28 -16.26
N THR A 325 -13.00 23.43 -16.44
CA THR A 325 -13.64 23.11 -17.72
C THR A 325 -15.03 23.71 -17.88
N ARG A 326 -15.60 24.43 -16.90
CA ARG A 326 -17.00 24.95 -16.94
C ARG A 326 -17.31 25.74 -18.22
N GLY A 327 -16.42 26.65 -18.64
CA GLY A 327 -16.58 27.48 -19.86
C GLY A 327 -16.11 26.82 -21.17
N SER A 328 -15.77 25.53 -21.16
CA SER A 328 -15.12 24.87 -22.30
C SER A 328 -16.08 24.47 -23.42
N LYS A 329 -15.55 24.37 -24.64
CA LYS A 329 -16.28 23.86 -25.82
C LYS A 329 -15.96 22.39 -26.04
N ILE A 330 -16.97 21.58 -26.35
CA ILE A 330 -16.76 20.18 -26.75
C ILE A 330 -16.09 20.15 -28.13
N GLY A 331 -15.04 19.35 -28.25
CA GLY A 331 -14.36 19.02 -29.49
C GLY A 331 -14.21 17.51 -29.65
N LYS A 332 -14.11 17.07 -30.90
CA LYS A 332 -13.92 15.66 -31.26
C LYS A 332 -12.95 15.55 -32.43
N SER A 333 -12.22 14.45 -32.49
CA SER A 333 -11.45 13.97 -33.64
C SER A 333 -11.75 12.48 -33.84
N GLU A 334 -11.07 11.83 -34.78
CA GLU A 334 -11.18 10.39 -35.02
C GLU A 334 -10.82 9.59 -33.76
N SER A 335 -9.64 9.87 -33.18
CA SER A 335 -9.12 9.13 -32.03
C SER A 335 -9.51 9.72 -30.65
N PHE A 336 -10.06 10.94 -30.53
CA PHE A 336 -10.27 11.60 -29.23
C PHE A 336 -11.60 12.37 -29.09
N ASP A 337 -12.24 12.28 -27.92
CA ASP A 337 -13.19 13.28 -27.41
C ASP A 337 -12.46 14.19 -26.41
N TYR A 338 -12.64 15.51 -26.52
CA TYR A 338 -11.91 16.48 -25.71
C TYR A 338 -12.70 17.77 -25.42
N LEU A 339 -12.25 18.52 -24.42
CA LEU A 339 -12.73 19.85 -24.09
C LEU A 339 -11.66 20.91 -24.44
N VAL A 340 -12.09 21.97 -25.10
CA VAL A 340 -11.26 23.11 -25.48
C VAL A 340 -11.41 24.20 -24.42
N THR A 341 -10.32 24.46 -23.67
CA THR A 341 -10.21 25.54 -22.68
C THR A 341 -9.26 26.64 -23.16
N ASP A 342 -9.14 27.71 -22.36
CA ASP A 342 -8.11 28.75 -22.57
C ASP A 342 -6.71 28.28 -22.19
N LYS A 343 -6.59 27.25 -21.31
CA LYS A 343 -5.31 26.64 -20.92
C LYS A 343 -4.78 25.62 -21.93
N GLY A 344 -5.63 25.14 -22.84
CA GLY A 344 -5.33 24.09 -23.81
C GLY A 344 -6.44 23.03 -23.90
N ILE A 345 -6.07 21.85 -24.36
CA ILE A 345 -6.96 20.71 -24.60
C ILE A 345 -6.99 19.77 -23.38
N TYR A 346 -8.18 19.34 -23.00
CA TYR A 346 -8.44 18.34 -21.95
C TYR A 346 -9.00 17.09 -22.64
N ILE A 347 -8.22 16.02 -22.72
CA ILE A 347 -8.68 14.79 -23.38
C ILE A 347 -9.65 14.06 -22.43
N THR A 348 -10.91 13.88 -22.86
CA THR A 348 -11.97 13.27 -22.04
C THR A 348 -12.23 11.80 -22.38
N ALA A 349 -11.95 11.36 -23.61
CA ALA A 349 -11.93 9.93 -23.95
C ALA A 349 -11.00 9.66 -25.14
N TYR A 350 -10.30 8.53 -25.10
CA TYR A 350 -9.55 7.97 -26.21
C TYR A 350 -10.37 6.87 -26.91
N ASN A 351 -10.63 7.06 -28.19
CA ASN A 351 -11.41 6.17 -29.06
C ASN A 351 -10.58 5.49 -30.15
N GLY A 352 -9.30 5.85 -30.28
CA GLY A 352 -8.38 5.27 -31.26
C GLY A 352 -7.91 3.86 -30.91
N GLY A 353 -7.06 3.31 -31.78
CA GLY A 353 -6.46 1.97 -31.68
C GLY A 353 -4.92 1.94 -31.79
N GLU A 354 -4.31 3.12 -31.83
CA GLU A 354 -2.86 3.33 -31.85
C GLU A 354 -2.21 2.86 -30.53
N ALA A 355 -1.34 1.85 -30.63
CA ALA A 355 -0.69 1.28 -29.45
C ALA A 355 0.41 2.18 -28.84
N ASN A 356 0.93 3.17 -29.58
CA ASN A 356 1.94 4.10 -29.08
C ASN A 356 1.51 5.53 -29.45
N LEU A 357 1.56 6.46 -28.50
CA LEU A 357 0.96 7.79 -28.61
C LEU A 357 1.94 8.92 -28.27
N VAL A 358 1.84 10.04 -28.96
CA VAL A 358 2.51 11.31 -28.62
C VAL A 358 1.46 12.42 -28.66
N LEU A 359 1.11 12.96 -27.50
CA LEU A 359 0.00 13.91 -27.33
C LEU A 359 0.56 15.27 -26.94
N ASP A 360 1.04 15.99 -27.94
CA ASP A 360 1.60 17.33 -27.79
C ASP A 360 0.54 18.42 -27.99
N GLU A 361 -0.09 18.45 -29.17
CA GLU A 361 -1.18 19.36 -29.51
C GLU A 361 -2.35 18.66 -30.22
N ILE A 362 -3.54 19.26 -30.13
CA ILE A 362 -4.69 18.96 -31.01
C ILE A 362 -5.19 20.30 -31.59
N ASN A 363 -5.23 20.40 -32.92
CA ASN A 363 -5.71 21.59 -33.66
C ASN A 363 -5.01 22.92 -33.28
N GLY A 364 -3.68 22.91 -33.09
CA GLY A 364 -2.91 24.11 -32.75
C GLY A 364 -3.09 24.58 -31.29
N LYS A 365 -3.46 23.66 -30.39
CA LYS A 365 -3.52 23.88 -28.94
C LYS A 365 -2.89 22.72 -28.20
N ILE A 366 -1.99 23.02 -27.26
CA ILE A 366 -1.35 22.03 -26.39
C ILE A 366 -2.36 21.13 -25.63
N VAL A 367 -1.99 19.87 -25.45
CA VAL A 367 -2.67 18.93 -24.56
C VAL A 367 -2.27 19.26 -23.12
N TYR A 368 -3.16 19.96 -22.41
CA TYR A 368 -2.92 20.47 -21.06
C TYR A 368 -3.22 19.42 -19.98
N ALA A 369 -4.24 18.58 -20.20
CA ALA A 369 -4.66 17.58 -19.22
C ALA A 369 -5.23 16.31 -19.84
N ILE A 370 -5.05 15.20 -19.12
CA ILE A 370 -5.72 13.92 -19.37
C ILE A 370 -6.85 13.78 -18.35
N GLY A 371 -8.10 13.85 -18.83
CA GLY A 371 -9.32 13.82 -18.04
C GLY A 371 -9.59 12.47 -17.38
N ALA A 372 -10.59 12.46 -16.50
CA ALA A 372 -10.92 11.28 -15.70
C ALA A 372 -11.34 10.10 -16.60
N SER A 373 -10.81 8.91 -16.32
CA SER A 373 -11.03 7.67 -17.08
C SER A 373 -10.71 7.73 -18.59
N ALA A 374 -10.03 8.76 -19.10
CA ALA A 374 -9.92 9.01 -20.55
C ALA A 374 -9.28 7.86 -21.35
N PHE A 375 -8.36 7.11 -20.74
CA PHE A 375 -7.73 5.91 -21.28
C PHE A 375 -8.03 4.66 -20.44
N GLU A 376 -9.07 4.66 -19.61
CA GLU A 376 -9.37 3.51 -18.72
C GLU A 376 -9.65 2.22 -19.52
N ASN A 377 -9.00 1.12 -19.11
CA ASN A 377 -8.96 -0.20 -19.75
C ASN A 377 -8.43 -0.23 -21.21
N LYS A 378 -7.61 0.73 -21.66
CA LYS A 378 -7.10 0.77 -23.04
C LYS A 378 -5.82 -0.07 -23.21
N GLU A 379 -5.66 -0.68 -24.39
CA GLU A 379 -4.49 -1.52 -24.75
C GLU A 379 -3.27 -0.72 -25.23
N ILE A 380 -3.17 0.56 -24.84
CA ILE A 380 -2.00 1.39 -25.15
C ILE A 380 -0.74 0.81 -24.50
N LYS A 381 0.39 0.94 -25.19
CA LYS A 381 1.70 0.40 -24.80
C LYS A 381 2.67 1.50 -24.37
N SER A 382 2.70 2.64 -25.07
CA SER A 382 3.42 3.82 -24.58
C SER A 382 2.68 5.12 -24.89
N ILE A 383 2.94 6.13 -24.06
CA ILE A 383 2.39 7.47 -24.23
C ILE A 383 3.40 8.55 -23.82
N SER A 384 3.59 9.54 -24.70
CA SER A 384 4.37 10.74 -24.43
C SER A 384 3.43 11.95 -24.30
N LEU A 385 3.59 12.69 -23.21
CA LEU A 385 2.72 13.77 -22.74
C LEU A 385 3.56 15.03 -22.43
N PRO A 386 4.25 15.62 -23.42
CA PRO A 386 5.28 16.65 -23.18
C PRO A 386 4.73 17.90 -22.47
N ASN A 387 3.51 18.32 -22.81
CA ASN A 387 2.92 19.57 -22.30
C ASN A 387 1.89 19.40 -21.17
N VAL A 388 1.52 18.16 -20.82
CA VAL A 388 0.49 17.87 -19.81
C VAL A 388 0.90 18.36 -18.43
N LYS A 389 -0.02 19.03 -17.74
CA LYS A 389 0.11 19.51 -16.36
C LYS A 389 -0.70 18.70 -15.36
N LYS A 390 -1.79 18.03 -15.80
CA LYS A 390 -2.70 17.26 -14.93
C LYS A 390 -3.09 15.94 -15.55
N ILE A 391 -3.02 14.88 -14.75
CA ILE A 391 -3.56 13.55 -15.05
C ILE A 391 -4.63 13.27 -14.00
N PHE A 392 -5.90 13.18 -14.41
CA PHE A 392 -7.03 13.08 -13.50
C PHE A 392 -7.33 11.63 -13.06
N LYS A 393 -8.36 11.47 -12.23
CA LYS A 393 -8.76 10.20 -11.62
C LYS A 393 -8.97 9.08 -12.65
N ASN A 394 -8.49 7.87 -12.37
CA ASN A 394 -8.56 6.71 -13.26
C ASN A 394 -7.97 6.90 -14.69
N ALA A 395 -7.25 8.00 -14.99
CA ALA A 395 -6.94 8.41 -16.37
C ALA A 395 -6.37 7.30 -17.27
N PHE A 396 -5.51 6.43 -16.72
CA PHE A 396 -4.90 5.26 -17.37
C PHE A 396 -5.19 3.96 -16.61
N LYS A 397 -6.22 3.92 -15.76
CA LYS A 397 -6.54 2.74 -14.93
C LYS A 397 -6.72 1.50 -15.80
N ASN A 398 -6.16 0.37 -15.37
CA ASN A 398 -6.14 -0.92 -16.07
C ASN A 398 -5.54 -0.89 -17.49
N CYS A 399 -4.67 0.07 -17.84
CA CYS A 399 -3.86 0.00 -19.06
C CYS A 399 -2.77 -1.08 -18.94
N LYS A 400 -3.16 -2.36 -18.85
CA LYS A 400 -2.27 -3.52 -18.57
C LYS A 400 -1.16 -3.74 -19.61
N GLN A 401 -1.23 -3.08 -20.77
CA GLN A 401 -0.18 -3.12 -21.80
C GLN A 401 0.81 -1.94 -21.73
N LEU A 402 0.51 -0.89 -20.95
CA LEU A 402 1.29 0.33 -20.84
C LEU A 402 2.62 0.03 -20.14
N TYR A 403 3.74 0.17 -20.84
CA TYR A 403 5.09 -0.06 -20.31
C TYR A 403 5.83 1.24 -19.96
N SER A 404 5.47 2.36 -20.59
CA SER A 404 6.12 3.66 -20.41
C SER A 404 5.12 4.82 -20.55
N CYS A 405 5.22 5.79 -19.64
CA CYS A 405 4.48 7.06 -19.68
C CYS A 405 5.42 8.22 -19.35
N THR A 406 5.73 9.06 -20.34
CA THR A 406 6.66 10.19 -20.20
C THR A 406 5.87 11.51 -20.12
N ALA A 407 5.77 12.11 -18.94
CA ALA A 407 4.89 13.26 -18.69
C ALA A 407 5.58 14.38 -17.86
N PRO A 408 6.71 14.95 -18.35
CA PRO A 408 7.72 15.65 -17.54
C PRO A 408 7.28 16.97 -16.89
N LEU A 409 6.11 17.50 -17.26
CA LEU A 409 5.57 18.77 -16.73
C LEU A 409 4.32 18.56 -15.85
N THR A 410 4.02 17.33 -15.46
CA THR A 410 2.82 16.96 -14.70
C THR A 410 2.92 17.39 -13.25
N LYS A 411 2.05 18.32 -12.83
CA LYS A 411 1.95 18.82 -11.45
C LYS A 411 0.90 18.11 -10.59
N TYR A 412 -0.03 17.38 -11.20
CA TYR A 412 -1.15 16.74 -10.51
C TYR A 412 -1.39 15.34 -11.07
N ILE A 413 -1.41 14.35 -10.18
CA ILE A 413 -1.78 12.96 -10.50
C ILE A 413 -2.93 12.56 -9.58
N GLY A 414 -4.12 12.34 -10.13
CA GLY A 414 -5.34 12.04 -9.39
C GLY A 414 -5.40 10.60 -8.85
N ASP A 415 -6.46 10.30 -8.10
CA ASP A 415 -6.68 8.96 -7.54
C ASP A 415 -6.66 7.89 -8.64
N SER A 416 -6.06 6.73 -8.37
CA SER A 416 -6.06 5.57 -9.25
C SER A 416 -5.57 5.85 -10.69
N ALA A 417 -4.83 6.95 -10.92
CA ALA A 417 -4.50 7.43 -12.27
C ALA A 417 -3.79 6.38 -13.14
N PHE A 418 -2.93 5.55 -12.57
CA PHE A 418 -2.27 4.42 -13.23
C PHE A 418 -2.57 3.06 -12.54
N GLU A 419 -3.64 2.96 -11.74
CA GLU A 419 -3.96 1.72 -11.01
C GLU A 419 -4.09 0.54 -11.97
N GLY A 420 -3.36 -0.56 -11.74
CA GLY A 420 -3.42 -1.74 -12.60
C GLY A 420 -2.63 -1.64 -13.92
N CYS A 421 -1.75 -0.63 -14.08
CA CYS A 421 -0.76 -0.60 -15.16
C CYS A 421 0.40 -1.58 -14.89
N GLU A 422 0.10 -2.88 -14.89
CA GLU A 422 0.99 -4.00 -14.50
C GLU A 422 2.36 -4.02 -15.20
N LYS A 423 2.49 -3.41 -16.37
CA LYS A 423 3.74 -3.36 -17.16
C LYS A 423 4.51 -2.05 -17.05
N LEU A 424 3.92 -1.00 -16.46
CA LEU A 424 4.48 0.35 -16.42
C LEU A 424 5.70 0.38 -15.51
N GLN A 425 6.89 0.35 -16.11
CA GLN A 425 8.17 0.39 -15.38
C GLN A 425 8.72 1.81 -15.30
N ASN A 426 8.56 2.57 -16.40
CA ASN A 426 9.07 3.92 -16.57
C ASN A 426 7.92 4.93 -16.54
N ALA A 427 7.67 5.47 -15.35
CA ALA A 427 6.92 6.70 -15.14
C ALA A 427 7.93 7.84 -14.86
N ASP A 428 8.69 8.26 -15.88
CA ASP A 428 9.95 9.04 -15.75
C ASP A 428 9.78 10.49 -15.23
N ALA A 429 8.62 10.83 -14.65
CA ALA A 429 8.31 12.12 -14.05
C ALA A 429 8.39 12.06 -12.51
N TYR A 430 9.59 11.76 -11.97
CA TYR A 430 9.91 11.80 -10.53
C TYR A 430 9.97 13.23 -9.94
N TYR A 431 9.27 14.19 -10.56
CA TYR A 431 9.56 15.62 -10.45
C TYR A 431 8.30 16.47 -10.30
N ALA A 432 8.24 17.21 -9.19
CA ALA A 432 7.41 18.39 -8.99
C ALA A 432 5.89 18.25 -9.20
N SER A 433 5.30 17.09 -8.87
CA SER A 433 3.86 17.03 -8.61
C SER A 433 3.53 17.65 -7.25
N ASP A 434 2.71 18.70 -7.26
CA ASP A 434 2.19 19.37 -6.06
C ASP A 434 1.14 18.48 -5.35
N TYR A 435 0.63 17.44 -6.05
CA TYR A 435 -0.36 16.49 -5.56
C TYR A 435 -0.20 15.09 -6.16
N LEU A 436 -0.28 14.08 -5.30
CA LEU A 436 -0.44 12.65 -5.64
C LEU A 436 -1.74 12.13 -5.01
N GLY A 437 -2.56 11.42 -5.77
CA GLY A 437 -3.85 10.86 -5.32
C GLY A 437 -3.74 9.49 -4.65
N LYS A 438 -4.87 9.05 -4.07
CA LYS A 438 -5.03 7.71 -3.48
C LYS A 438 -4.86 6.63 -4.54
N SER A 439 -4.14 5.55 -4.24
CA SER A 439 -3.91 4.42 -5.18
C SER A 439 -3.31 4.80 -6.54
N ALA A 440 -2.67 5.97 -6.69
CA ALA A 440 -2.29 6.52 -8.01
C ALA A 440 -1.40 5.59 -8.84
N TYR A 441 -0.59 4.74 -8.20
CA TYR A 441 0.29 3.75 -8.80
C TYR A 441 0.10 2.33 -8.24
N ALA A 442 -1.04 2.02 -7.61
CA ALA A 442 -1.28 0.67 -7.08
C ALA A 442 -1.33 -0.38 -8.20
N LYS A 443 -0.81 -1.59 -7.95
CA LYS A 443 -0.76 -2.70 -8.94
C LYS A 443 -0.02 -2.32 -10.24
N THR A 444 1.05 -1.54 -10.14
CA THR A 444 1.90 -1.16 -11.28
C THR A 444 3.24 -1.89 -11.30
N GLY A 445 3.89 -1.89 -12.46
CA GLY A 445 5.20 -2.50 -12.66
C GLY A 445 6.39 -1.60 -12.32
N ILE A 446 6.20 -0.48 -11.59
CA ILE A 446 7.22 0.54 -11.38
C ILE A 446 8.39 0.00 -10.55
N ILE A 447 9.60 0.50 -10.81
CA ILE A 447 10.84 0.02 -10.18
C ILE A 447 11.23 0.89 -8.97
N SER A 448 10.87 2.17 -8.96
CA SER A 448 11.09 3.07 -7.83
C SER A 448 9.99 4.12 -7.71
N ILE A 449 9.97 4.84 -6.58
CA ILE A 449 9.23 6.09 -6.42
C ILE A 449 9.99 7.04 -5.49
N THR A 450 10.11 8.30 -5.89
CA THR A 450 10.62 9.39 -5.05
C THR A 450 9.50 10.39 -4.86
N LEU A 451 9.15 10.69 -3.60
CA LEU A 451 8.05 11.61 -3.33
C LEU A 451 8.44 13.06 -3.66
N PRO A 452 7.51 13.86 -4.21
CA PRO A 452 7.71 15.29 -4.37
C PRO A 452 8.00 16.01 -3.05
N SER A 453 8.83 17.06 -3.10
CA SER A 453 9.06 17.95 -1.97
C SER A 453 7.76 18.63 -1.55
N GLY A 454 7.37 18.45 -0.29
CA GLY A 454 6.13 19.02 0.27
C GLY A 454 5.02 18.00 0.57
N ILE A 455 5.16 16.74 0.13
CA ILE A 455 4.25 15.65 0.51
C ILE A 455 4.49 15.26 1.98
N LYS A 456 3.85 15.98 2.91
CA LYS A 456 3.93 15.70 4.35
C LYS A 456 3.32 14.35 4.74
N ALA A 457 2.35 13.86 3.96
CA ALA A 457 1.71 12.57 4.20
C ALA A 457 1.57 11.81 2.87
N VAL A 458 2.14 10.60 2.80
CA VAL A 458 2.02 9.71 1.63
C VAL A 458 0.55 9.32 1.43
N PRO A 459 -0.02 9.37 0.22
CA PRO A 459 -1.40 8.95 -0.02
C PRO A 459 -1.69 7.49 0.36
N GLU A 460 -2.94 7.20 0.74
CA GLU A 460 -3.43 5.84 0.97
C GLU A 460 -3.20 4.98 -0.28
N LYS A 461 -2.70 3.75 -0.09
CA LYS A 461 -2.47 2.76 -1.15
C LYS A 461 -1.61 3.22 -2.34
N LEU A 462 -0.83 4.31 -2.22
CA LEU A 462 -0.11 4.97 -3.32
C LEU A 462 0.52 4.00 -4.33
N CYS A 463 1.27 3.01 -3.83
CA CYS A 463 1.96 1.98 -4.59
C CYS A 463 1.63 0.55 -4.08
N SER A 464 0.45 0.35 -3.49
CA SER A 464 0.04 -0.97 -2.95
C SER A 464 0.05 -2.06 -4.05
N GLU A 465 0.52 -3.25 -3.70
CA GLU A 465 0.64 -4.44 -4.56
C GLU A 465 1.49 -4.21 -5.83
N CYS A 466 2.64 -3.52 -5.72
CA CYS A 466 3.58 -3.29 -6.83
C CYS A 466 4.74 -4.31 -6.81
N PRO A 467 4.65 -5.43 -7.56
CA PRO A 467 5.58 -6.58 -7.46
C PRO A 467 6.99 -6.33 -8.08
N LYS A 468 7.33 -5.08 -8.38
CA LYS A 468 8.60 -4.66 -8.97
C LYS A 468 9.23 -3.45 -8.25
N LEU A 469 8.51 -2.83 -7.32
CA LEU A 469 8.97 -1.64 -6.63
C LEU A 469 10.12 -2.02 -5.69
N LYS A 470 11.32 -1.51 -5.98
CA LYS A 470 12.56 -1.80 -5.25
C LYS A 470 13.04 -0.65 -4.37
N TYR A 471 12.81 0.60 -4.78
CA TYR A 471 13.37 1.77 -4.10
C TYR A 471 12.30 2.83 -3.83
N VAL A 472 12.05 3.13 -2.56
CA VAL A 472 11.11 4.17 -2.11
C VAL A 472 11.89 5.27 -1.41
N ASN A 473 11.83 6.51 -1.90
CA ASN A 473 12.34 7.66 -1.17
C ASN A 473 11.19 8.54 -0.68
N LEU A 474 11.00 8.58 0.64
CA LEU A 474 9.90 9.29 1.30
C LEU A 474 10.10 10.80 1.39
N ARG A 475 11.32 11.30 1.12
CA ARG A 475 11.69 12.72 1.07
C ARG A 475 11.12 13.57 2.22
N ASP A 476 11.30 13.06 3.44
CA ASP A 476 10.87 13.65 4.71
C ASP A 476 9.34 13.71 4.96
N ALA A 477 8.57 12.81 4.33
CA ALA A 477 7.17 12.60 4.68
C ALA A 477 7.00 12.20 6.15
N GLN A 478 6.18 12.95 6.89
CA GLN A 478 5.92 12.77 8.32
C GLN A 478 4.90 11.66 8.62
N THR A 479 4.10 11.28 7.63
CA THR A 479 3.09 10.22 7.76
C THR A 479 3.08 9.32 6.53
N VAL A 480 3.15 8.00 6.70
CA VAL A 480 2.81 7.03 5.65
C VAL A 480 1.40 6.51 5.92
N LYS A 481 0.47 6.75 4.98
CA LYS A 481 -0.95 6.39 5.16
C LYS A 481 -1.24 4.91 4.91
N ARG A 482 -2.46 4.52 5.30
CA ARG A 482 -3.02 3.17 5.19
C ARG A 482 -2.61 2.47 3.89
N SER A 483 -1.98 1.31 4.05
CA SER A 483 -1.53 0.41 2.98
C SER A 483 -0.70 1.07 1.86
N ALA A 484 -0.01 2.20 2.09
CA ALA A 484 0.63 2.98 1.03
C ALA A 484 1.60 2.18 0.13
N PHE A 485 2.33 1.23 0.72
CA PHE A 485 3.30 0.35 0.05
C PHE A 485 2.98 -1.15 0.24
N SER A 486 1.95 -1.51 1.03
CA SER A 486 1.48 -2.89 1.27
C SER A 486 1.64 -3.83 0.07
N ASP A 487 2.30 -4.96 0.31
CA ASP A 487 2.57 -6.07 -0.60
C ASP A 487 3.53 -5.71 -1.76
N CYS A 488 4.46 -4.77 -1.52
CA CYS A 488 5.63 -4.53 -2.36
C CYS A 488 6.75 -5.50 -1.99
N THR A 489 6.52 -6.80 -2.22
CA THR A 489 7.45 -7.89 -1.87
C THR A 489 8.85 -7.78 -2.51
N ALA A 490 9.02 -6.93 -3.53
CA ALA A 490 10.30 -6.62 -4.18
C ALA A 490 11.04 -5.40 -3.60
N LEU A 491 10.50 -4.75 -2.56
CA LEU A 491 11.04 -3.54 -1.95
C LEU A 491 12.37 -3.84 -1.24
N GLU A 492 13.45 -3.22 -1.69
CA GLU A 492 14.82 -3.41 -1.19
C GLU A 492 15.24 -2.24 -0.28
N GLU A 493 14.88 -1.00 -0.65
CA GLU A 493 15.29 0.21 0.07
C GLU A 493 14.12 1.17 0.34
N VAL A 494 14.06 1.68 1.58
CA VAL A 494 13.25 2.84 1.97
C VAL A 494 14.16 3.94 2.55
N SER A 495 14.30 5.06 1.82
CA SER A 495 15.15 6.21 2.15
C SER A 495 14.34 7.48 2.46
N GLY A 496 14.98 8.49 3.08
CA GLY A 496 14.31 9.75 3.46
C GLY A 496 13.33 9.64 4.64
N THR A 497 13.63 8.73 5.57
CA THR A 497 12.77 8.27 6.69
C THR A 497 12.96 9.04 8.00
N GLY A 498 13.95 9.93 8.11
CA GLY A 498 14.33 10.58 9.37
C GLY A 498 13.23 11.43 10.03
N ASN A 499 12.33 12.03 9.24
CA ASN A 499 11.19 12.82 9.73
C ASN A 499 9.88 12.04 9.92
N LEU A 500 9.89 10.72 9.74
CA LEU A 500 8.69 9.88 9.78
C LEU A 500 8.15 9.71 11.21
N LYS A 501 6.97 10.27 11.50
CA LYS A 501 6.32 10.27 12.82
C LYS A 501 5.20 9.26 12.97
N THR A 502 4.46 9.00 11.90
CA THR A 502 3.26 8.16 11.93
C THR A 502 3.25 7.18 10.78
N VAL A 503 3.01 5.90 11.08
CA VAL A 503 2.81 4.87 10.07
C VAL A 503 1.44 4.24 10.31
N GLU A 504 0.53 4.44 9.36
CA GLU A 504 -0.86 3.98 9.45
C GLU A 504 -1.01 2.47 9.13
N GLU A 505 -2.23 1.96 9.30
CA GLU A 505 -2.58 0.54 9.20
C GLU A 505 -2.09 -0.10 7.88
N THR A 506 -1.42 -1.25 7.99
CA THR A 506 -0.81 -2.01 6.87
C THR A 506 0.12 -1.24 5.93
N ALA A 507 0.64 -0.06 6.30
CA ALA A 507 1.41 0.82 5.42
C ALA A 507 2.53 0.13 4.60
N PHE A 508 3.30 -0.75 5.22
CA PHE A 508 4.38 -1.56 4.63
C PHE A 508 4.13 -3.08 4.81
N TYR A 509 2.87 -3.50 5.01
CA TYR A 509 2.52 -4.90 5.24
C TYR A 509 3.07 -5.81 4.12
N GLY A 510 3.73 -6.91 4.46
CA GLY A 510 4.25 -7.86 3.46
C GLY A 510 5.54 -7.43 2.76
N ASP A 511 6.13 -6.28 3.09
CA ASP A 511 7.36 -5.78 2.47
C ASP A 511 8.60 -6.48 3.05
N GLU A 512 8.70 -7.80 2.85
CA GLU A 512 9.64 -8.66 3.58
C GLU A 512 11.11 -8.29 3.39
N ASN A 513 11.46 -7.78 2.20
CA ASN A 513 12.83 -7.44 1.81
C ASN A 513 13.24 -5.99 2.18
N ALA A 514 12.31 -5.17 2.71
CA ALA A 514 12.53 -3.74 2.86
C ALA A 514 13.59 -3.40 3.91
N ILE A 515 14.71 -2.82 3.48
CA ILE A 515 15.74 -2.24 4.34
C ILE A 515 15.53 -0.73 4.37
N PHE A 516 15.43 -0.16 5.58
CA PHE A 516 15.32 1.28 5.74
C PHE A 516 16.74 1.86 5.86
N GLU A 517 17.07 2.85 5.02
CA GLU A 517 18.40 3.50 4.95
C GLU A 517 18.82 4.07 6.31
N THR A 518 17.88 4.72 6.98
CA THR A 518 18.02 5.20 8.36
C THR A 518 16.81 4.77 9.18
N ALA A 519 17.07 4.43 10.45
CA ALA A 519 16.01 4.18 11.41
C ALA A 519 15.11 5.43 11.56
N PRO A 520 13.77 5.29 11.58
CA PRO A 520 12.87 6.43 11.73
C PRO A 520 12.89 6.92 13.19
N SER A 521 13.90 7.74 13.53
CA SER A 521 14.17 8.19 14.91
C SER A 521 13.06 9.05 15.50
N GLU A 522 12.24 9.68 14.65
CA GLU A 522 11.08 10.49 15.02
C GLU A 522 9.76 9.71 15.09
N LEU A 523 9.78 8.38 14.96
CA LEU A 523 8.58 7.55 14.95
C LEU A 523 7.87 7.56 16.32
N GLU A 524 6.64 8.10 16.33
CA GLU A 524 5.82 8.28 17.54
C GLU A 524 4.57 7.37 17.54
N THR A 525 4.05 6.99 16.37
CA THR A 525 2.80 6.21 16.24
C THR A 525 2.90 5.16 15.15
N VAL A 526 2.60 3.91 15.51
CA VAL A 526 2.64 2.74 14.62
C VAL A 526 1.31 1.99 14.72
N LYS A 527 0.54 1.99 13.63
CA LYS A 527 -0.81 1.44 13.58
C LYS A 527 -0.86 -0.04 13.19
N ALA A 528 -2.05 -0.61 13.20
CA ALA A 528 -2.22 -2.06 13.18
C ALA A 528 -1.58 -2.69 11.92
N SER A 529 -0.78 -3.73 12.13
CA SER A 529 0.00 -4.42 11.10
C SER A 529 0.88 -3.52 10.22
N ALA A 530 1.25 -2.31 10.66
CA ALA A 530 1.95 -1.29 9.86
C ALA A 530 3.25 -1.76 9.20
N PHE A 531 4.04 -2.57 9.91
CA PHE A 531 5.26 -3.20 9.42
C PHE A 531 5.18 -4.75 9.46
N ALA A 532 3.97 -5.32 9.54
CA ALA A 532 3.83 -6.76 9.66
C ALA A 532 4.46 -7.48 8.44
N TYR A 533 5.27 -8.50 8.74
CA TYR A 533 6.12 -9.26 7.83
C TYR A 533 7.32 -8.49 7.23
N CYS A 534 7.63 -7.26 7.64
CA CYS A 534 8.88 -6.56 7.25
C CYS A 534 10.11 -7.18 7.93
N LYS A 535 10.52 -8.37 7.51
CA LYS A 535 11.60 -9.17 8.12
C LYS A 535 12.96 -8.47 8.08
N SER A 536 13.24 -7.71 7.02
CA SER A 536 14.59 -7.18 6.71
C SER A 536 14.94 -5.82 7.33
N ILE A 537 14.04 -5.22 8.12
CA ILE A 537 14.23 -3.86 8.67
C ILE A 537 15.43 -3.77 9.62
N LYS A 538 16.07 -2.59 9.67
CA LYS A 538 17.27 -2.34 10.49
C LYS A 538 17.11 -1.10 11.36
N PHE A 539 16.01 -1.03 12.10
CA PHE A 539 15.67 0.12 12.95
C PHE A 539 16.60 0.31 14.16
N GLY A 540 17.34 -0.73 14.57
CA GLY A 540 18.20 -0.66 15.76
C GLY A 540 17.34 -0.48 17.02
N GLU A 541 17.32 0.74 17.55
CA GLU A 541 16.61 1.13 18.76
C GLU A 541 15.65 2.29 18.47
N LEU A 542 14.34 2.01 18.44
CA LEU A 542 13.30 3.05 18.34
C LEU A 542 13.08 3.70 19.72
N LYS A 543 13.09 5.05 19.78
CA LYS A 543 13.17 5.81 21.06
C LYS A 543 11.96 6.70 21.43
N LYS A 544 10.97 6.84 20.55
CA LYS A 544 9.87 7.84 20.71
C LYS A 544 8.46 7.24 20.62
N ILE A 545 8.33 5.93 20.72
CA ILE A 545 7.09 5.20 20.43
C ILE A 545 6.06 5.41 21.56
N LYS A 546 5.01 6.17 21.26
CA LYS A 546 3.90 6.52 22.17
C LYS A 546 2.62 5.75 21.92
N SER A 547 2.36 5.36 20.68
CA SER A 547 1.20 4.57 20.27
C SER A 547 1.67 3.40 19.42
N ILE A 548 1.24 2.20 19.83
CA ILE A 548 1.34 0.96 19.08
C ILE A 548 -0.06 0.37 19.05
N ASP A 549 -0.44 -0.23 17.93
CA ASP A 549 -1.70 -0.97 17.76
C ASP A 549 -1.39 -2.44 17.36
N ASP A 550 -2.40 -3.29 17.26
CA ASP A 550 -2.22 -4.76 17.12
C ASP A 550 -1.36 -5.18 15.92
N TRP A 551 -0.51 -6.18 16.11
CA TRP A 551 0.43 -6.75 15.12
C TRP A 551 1.40 -5.76 14.46
N ALA A 552 1.56 -4.54 14.99
CA ALA A 552 2.36 -3.45 14.42
C ALA A 552 3.73 -3.86 13.83
N PHE A 553 4.49 -4.71 14.52
CA PHE A 553 5.80 -5.23 14.10
C PHE A 553 5.83 -6.77 14.01
N MET A 554 4.69 -7.42 13.76
CA MET A 554 4.62 -8.89 13.67
C MET A 554 5.58 -9.42 12.59
N TYR A 555 6.44 -10.38 12.93
CA TYR A 555 7.52 -10.93 12.10
C TYR A 555 8.56 -9.91 11.59
N CYS A 556 8.71 -8.76 12.24
CA CYS A 556 9.87 -7.88 12.07
C CYS A 556 11.13 -8.46 12.74
N SER A 557 11.65 -9.57 12.22
CA SER A 557 12.80 -10.26 12.83
C SER A 557 14.06 -9.38 12.90
N GLY A 558 14.23 -8.40 12.01
CA GLY A 558 15.28 -7.37 12.10
C GLY A 558 15.16 -6.35 13.25
N LEU A 559 14.03 -6.28 13.96
CA LEU A 559 13.85 -5.41 15.13
C LEU A 559 14.46 -6.07 16.39
N THR A 560 15.53 -5.46 16.93
CA THR A 560 16.32 -6.02 18.04
C THR A 560 16.25 -5.24 19.35
N ALA A 561 15.82 -3.97 19.32
CA ALA A 561 15.56 -3.15 20.50
C ALA A 561 14.40 -2.17 20.26
N VAL A 562 13.63 -1.89 21.31
CA VAL A 562 12.58 -0.87 21.33
C VAL A 562 12.52 -0.24 22.72
N GLN A 563 12.48 1.08 22.76
CA GLN A 563 12.13 1.86 23.95
C GLN A 563 10.69 2.34 23.80
N LEU A 564 9.89 2.07 24.82
CA LEU A 564 8.50 2.48 24.93
C LEU A 564 8.41 3.78 25.74
N ASP A 565 7.45 4.65 25.41
CA ASP A 565 7.14 5.84 26.20
C ASP A 565 6.44 5.46 27.53
N ASP A 566 6.74 6.16 28.61
CA ASP A 566 6.14 5.95 29.94
C ASP A 566 4.61 6.13 29.96
N GLU A 567 4.07 6.88 28.99
CA GLU A 567 2.63 7.04 28.80
C GLU A 567 1.93 5.79 28.25
N ILE A 568 2.64 4.78 27.71
CA ILE A 568 2.00 3.53 27.23
C ILE A 568 1.34 2.75 28.37
N LYS A 569 0.10 2.27 28.14
CA LYS A 569 -0.73 1.55 29.11
C LYS A 569 -1.03 0.10 28.72
N THR A 570 -0.92 -0.23 27.43
CA THR A 570 -1.16 -1.58 26.91
C THR A 570 -0.08 -1.93 25.88
N ILE A 571 0.48 -3.15 25.95
CA ILE A 571 1.18 -3.74 24.81
C ILE A 571 0.14 -4.49 23.97
N PRO A 572 -0.13 -4.10 22.71
CA PRO A 572 -1.23 -4.67 21.91
C PRO A 572 -1.04 -6.14 21.50
N GLN A 573 -2.09 -6.75 20.96
CA GLN A 573 -2.09 -8.15 20.54
C GLN A 573 -1.04 -8.38 19.45
N GLY A 574 -0.14 -9.35 19.68
CA GLY A 574 0.90 -9.72 18.71
C GLY A 574 1.88 -8.60 18.31
N ALA A 575 1.91 -7.47 19.04
CA ALA A 575 2.59 -6.25 18.62
C ALA A 575 4.06 -6.42 18.21
N PHE A 576 4.78 -7.33 18.90
CA PHE A 576 6.17 -7.69 18.62
C PHE A 576 6.37 -9.21 18.39
N TRP A 577 5.31 -9.94 18.03
CA TRP A 577 5.38 -11.38 17.76
C TRP A 577 6.42 -11.65 16.66
N GLY A 578 7.48 -12.42 16.96
CA GLY A 578 8.54 -12.74 15.99
C GLY A 578 9.59 -11.64 15.77
N CYS A 579 9.68 -10.64 16.66
CA CYS A 579 10.80 -9.70 16.67
C CYS A 579 12.01 -10.27 17.44
N ARG A 580 13.25 -10.06 16.97
CA ARG A 580 14.47 -10.50 17.68
C ARG A 580 14.86 -9.58 18.85
N ILE A 581 13.88 -9.02 19.55
CA ILE A 581 14.09 -8.17 20.74
C ILE A 581 14.74 -9.03 21.84
N LYS A 582 15.90 -8.59 22.34
CA LYS A 582 16.70 -9.33 23.35
C LYS A 582 16.41 -8.94 24.80
N ALA A 583 16.01 -7.69 24.98
CA ALA A 583 15.64 -7.08 26.25
C ALA A 583 14.64 -5.95 25.96
N ILE A 584 13.73 -5.71 26.89
CA ILE A 584 12.79 -4.59 26.83
C ILE A 584 12.60 -3.99 28.22
N ALA A 585 12.52 -2.66 28.29
CA ALA A 585 12.03 -1.96 29.47
C ALA A 585 10.52 -1.77 29.31
N LEU A 586 9.73 -2.29 30.25
CA LEU A 586 8.28 -2.08 30.27
C LEU A 586 7.96 -0.82 31.08
N PRO A 587 7.07 0.07 30.60
CA PRO A 587 6.71 1.31 31.31
C PRO A 587 6.22 1.09 32.74
N GLU A 588 6.66 1.93 33.67
CA GLU A 588 6.16 2.00 35.05
C GLU A 588 4.65 2.22 35.16
N GLY A 589 4.05 2.80 34.12
CA GLY A 589 2.61 3.02 34.02
C GLY A 589 1.84 1.87 33.35
N LEU A 590 2.49 0.81 32.88
CA LEU A 590 1.87 -0.25 32.08
C LEU A 590 0.77 -1.00 32.86
N LYS A 591 -0.34 -1.31 32.19
CA LYS A 591 -1.50 -2.03 32.75
C LYS A 591 -1.74 -3.39 32.14
N ARG A 592 -1.59 -3.54 30.82
CA ARG A 592 -1.94 -4.79 30.13
C ARG A 592 -0.87 -5.22 29.14
N ILE A 593 -0.60 -6.52 29.08
CA ILE A 593 0.20 -7.16 28.03
C ILE A 593 -0.74 -8.14 27.33
N GLU A 594 -1.18 -7.81 26.12
CA GLU A 594 -2.20 -8.61 25.42
C GLU A 594 -1.62 -9.90 24.81
N ALA A 595 -2.52 -10.72 24.28
CA ALA A 595 -2.17 -12.03 23.73
C ALA A 595 -1.06 -11.93 22.65
N ALA A 596 -0.13 -12.89 22.69
CA ALA A 596 1.02 -12.99 21.79
C ALA A 596 1.97 -11.77 21.71
N ALA A 597 1.85 -10.76 22.59
CA ALA A 597 2.57 -9.48 22.51
C ALA A 597 4.10 -9.60 22.23
N PHE A 598 4.78 -10.54 22.90
CA PHE A 598 6.21 -10.86 22.74
C PHE A 598 6.45 -12.35 22.41
N MET A 599 5.48 -12.99 21.77
CA MET A 599 5.56 -14.36 21.27
C MET A 599 6.72 -14.53 20.28
N SER A 600 7.43 -15.65 20.31
CA SER A 600 8.62 -15.92 19.46
C SER A 600 9.72 -14.83 19.52
N THR A 601 9.81 -14.04 20.58
CA THR A 601 10.91 -13.06 20.76
C THR A 601 12.17 -13.68 21.37
N MET A 602 13.28 -12.93 21.41
CA MET A 602 14.58 -13.36 21.97
C MET A 602 14.82 -12.84 23.40
N ILE A 603 13.76 -12.49 24.13
CA ILE A 603 13.84 -11.83 25.45
C ILE A 603 14.34 -12.83 26.51
N THR A 604 15.52 -12.57 27.06
CA THR A 604 16.14 -13.41 28.11
C THR A 604 15.87 -12.93 29.53
N LYS A 605 15.58 -11.64 29.72
CA LYS A 605 15.09 -11.09 30.99
C LYS A 605 14.03 -10.02 30.73
N VAL A 606 12.97 -10.04 31.53
CA VAL A 606 11.98 -8.96 31.62
C VAL A 606 11.59 -8.70 33.09
N THR A 607 11.32 -7.44 33.42
CA THR A 607 10.61 -7.07 34.65
C THR A 607 9.19 -6.69 34.28
N ILE A 608 8.21 -7.24 35.00
CA ILE A 608 6.78 -6.92 34.93
C ILE A 608 6.49 -5.90 36.06
N PRO A 609 6.27 -4.62 35.74
CA PRO A 609 6.12 -3.56 36.75
C PRO A 609 4.92 -3.76 37.67
N GLU A 610 4.97 -3.15 38.86
CA GLU A 610 3.95 -3.24 39.92
C GLU A 610 2.51 -3.07 39.41
N LYS A 611 2.32 -2.16 38.44
CA LYS A 611 0.99 -1.70 37.99
C LYS A 611 0.33 -2.60 36.95
N VAL A 612 1.01 -3.62 36.43
CA VAL A 612 0.45 -4.55 35.43
C VAL A 612 -0.66 -5.40 36.08
N GLU A 613 -1.83 -5.39 35.44
CA GLU A 613 -3.05 -6.05 35.91
C GLU A 613 -3.32 -7.36 35.16
N TYR A 614 -2.82 -7.53 33.93
CA TYR A 614 -3.11 -8.67 33.06
C TYR A 614 -1.97 -9.00 32.09
N ILE A 615 -1.69 -10.31 31.94
CA ILE A 615 -0.81 -10.91 30.93
C ILE A 615 -1.60 -11.97 30.14
N GLY A 616 -1.81 -11.71 28.86
CA GLY A 616 -2.65 -12.52 27.99
C GLY A 616 -2.00 -13.79 27.42
N ALA A 617 -2.84 -14.60 26.78
CA ALA A 617 -2.48 -15.87 26.16
C ALA A 617 -1.25 -15.76 25.24
N ARG A 618 -0.25 -16.63 25.41
CA ARG A 618 1.04 -16.65 24.66
C ARG A 618 1.89 -15.37 24.73
N ALA A 619 1.58 -14.40 25.60
CA ALA A 619 2.26 -13.09 25.62
C ALA A 619 3.80 -13.17 25.64
N PHE A 620 4.37 -14.15 26.34
CA PHE A 620 5.79 -14.47 26.42
C PHE A 620 6.09 -15.93 26.04
N GLN A 621 5.41 -16.46 25.02
CA GLN A 621 5.73 -17.79 24.48
C GLN A 621 7.02 -17.72 23.62
N THR A 622 8.18 -17.67 24.29
CA THR A 622 9.53 -17.61 23.69
C THR A 622 10.31 -18.93 23.85
N ALA A 623 11.14 -19.23 22.86
CA ALA A 623 12.12 -20.33 22.88
C ALA A 623 13.34 -20.08 23.79
N SER A 624 13.58 -18.83 24.20
CA SER A 624 14.80 -18.45 24.90
C SER A 624 14.72 -18.72 26.42
N SER A 625 15.87 -18.69 27.10
CA SER A 625 15.94 -18.91 28.55
C SER A 625 15.48 -17.63 29.26
N LEU A 626 14.18 -17.51 29.51
CA LEU A 626 13.55 -16.31 30.04
C LEU A 626 13.57 -16.28 31.58
N SER A 627 14.08 -15.19 32.15
CA SER A 627 13.92 -14.83 33.57
C SER A 627 12.91 -13.68 33.72
N VAL A 628 11.85 -13.90 34.50
CA VAL A 628 10.76 -12.95 34.69
C VAL A 628 10.77 -12.46 36.13
N THR A 629 10.91 -11.16 36.34
CA THR A 629 10.76 -10.52 37.66
C THR A 629 9.39 -9.86 37.75
N PHE A 630 8.58 -10.22 38.74
CA PHE A 630 7.24 -9.67 38.98
C PHE A 630 7.27 -8.76 40.20
N GLU A 631 7.06 -7.47 39.97
CA GLU A 631 6.90 -6.47 41.04
C GLU A 631 5.44 -6.37 41.49
N GLY A 632 4.50 -6.68 40.59
CA GLY A 632 3.06 -6.77 40.85
C GLY A 632 2.54 -8.21 40.95
N SER A 633 1.22 -8.34 40.90
CA SER A 633 0.51 -9.64 40.92
C SER A 633 -0.61 -9.67 39.86
N PRO A 634 -0.28 -9.69 38.56
CA PRO A 634 -1.27 -9.62 37.48
C PRO A 634 -2.11 -10.90 37.36
N GLU A 635 -3.26 -10.81 36.69
CA GLU A 635 -3.92 -11.98 36.10
C GLU A 635 -3.03 -12.56 34.99
N ILE A 636 -2.85 -13.88 34.95
CA ILE A 636 -1.96 -14.55 33.98
C ILE A 636 -2.75 -15.69 33.29
N GLU A 637 -2.86 -15.61 31.97
CA GLU A 637 -3.53 -16.64 31.16
C GLU A 637 -2.74 -17.97 31.12
N ASN A 638 -3.46 -19.09 31.01
CA ASN A 638 -2.93 -20.46 31.18
C ASN A 638 -1.81 -20.88 30.20
N ASP A 639 -1.60 -20.14 29.11
CA ASP A 639 -0.51 -20.34 28.14
C ASP A 639 0.34 -19.07 27.90
N ALA A 640 0.28 -18.09 28.81
CA ALA A 640 0.99 -16.82 28.71
C ALA A 640 2.51 -16.97 28.55
N PHE A 641 3.11 -18.04 29.09
CA PHE A 641 4.55 -18.31 29.03
C PHE A 641 4.84 -19.71 28.47
N PHE A 642 5.91 -19.85 27.68
CA PHE A 642 6.34 -21.15 27.17
C PHE A 642 6.85 -22.06 28.30
N LYS A 643 6.24 -23.24 28.47
CA LYS A 643 6.61 -24.18 29.54
C LYS A 643 7.98 -24.79 29.25
N SER A 644 8.97 -24.43 30.07
CA SER A 644 10.38 -24.75 29.86
C SER A 644 11.12 -24.84 31.18
N SER A 645 11.95 -25.86 31.35
CA SER A 645 12.83 -26.04 32.53
C SER A 645 13.98 -25.01 32.62
N ARG A 646 13.87 -23.90 31.87
CA ARG A 646 14.76 -22.73 31.91
C ARG A 646 14.01 -21.42 32.15
N LEU A 647 12.67 -21.46 32.19
CA LEU A 647 11.85 -20.34 32.61
C LEU A 647 12.02 -20.18 34.12
N LYS A 648 12.41 -18.99 34.57
CA LYS A 648 12.64 -18.69 36.00
C LYS A 648 11.83 -17.47 36.42
N PHE A 649 11.01 -17.62 37.44
CA PHE A 649 10.20 -16.54 38.01
C PHE A 649 10.82 -15.99 39.30
N PHE A 650 10.76 -14.67 39.49
CA PHE A 650 11.15 -13.98 40.71
C PHE A 650 9.96 -13.12 41.14
N ALA A 651 9.27 -13.50 42.22
CA ALA A 651 8.00 -12.89 42.62
C ALA A 651 7.83 -12.88 44.15
N TYR A 652 6.90 -12.09 44.66
CA TYR A 652 6.58 -12.08 46.10
C TYR A 652 5.72 -13.29 46.50
N GLU A 653 5.87 -13.75 47.75
CA GLU A 653 5.03 -14.80 48.33
C GLU A 653 3.54 -14.42 48.29
N GLY A 654 2.68 -15.38 47.90
CA GLY A 654 1.24 -15.17 47.77
C GLY A 654 0.82 -14.30 46.58
N SER A 655 1.67 -14.16 45.56
CA SER A 655 1.31 -13.54 44.28
C SER A 655 0.86 -14.58 43.26
N SER A 656 0.00 -14.15 42.33
CA SER A 656 -0.49 -14.96 41.19
C SER A 656 0.63 -15.51 40.30
N ALA A 657 1.79 -14.85 40.28
CA ALA A 657 2.98 -15.37 39.60
C ALA A 657 3.56 -16.63 40.28
N ILE A 658 3.48 -16.74 41.61
CA ILE A 658 3.86 -17.96 42.34
C ILE A 658 2.81 -19.06 42.10
N ASP A 659 1.52 -18.72 42.15
CA ASP A 659 0.43 -19.68 41.90
C ASP A 659 0.54 -20.27 40.47
N TYR A 660 0.68 -19.40 39.47
CA TYR A 660 0.92 -19.82 38.07
C TYR A 660 2.20 -20.66 37.93
N ALA A 661 3.28 -20.32 38.64
CA ALA A 661 4.52 -21.11 38.58
C ALA A 661 4.35 -22.52 39.17
N VAL A 662 3.59 -22.65 40.28
CA VAL A 662 3.26 -23.94 40.90
C VAL A 662 2.34 -24.78 40.02
N GLU A 663 1.31 -24.17 39.41
CA GLU A 663 0.37 -24.87 38.52
C GLU A 663 1.03 -25.37 37.21
N ASN A 664 2.15 -24.76 36.81
CA ASN A 664 2.79 -25.02 35.51
C ASN A 664 4.20 -25.64 35.60
N ASP A 665 4.64 -26.07 36.78
CA ASP A 665 5.96 -26.68 37.05
C ASP A 665 7.15 -25.80 36.61
N ILE A 666 7.07 -24.50 36.94
CA ILE A 666 8.07 -23.47 36.60
C ILE A 666 8.97 -23.22 37.81
N GLU A 667 10.29 -23.08 37.59
CA GLU A 667 11.22 -22.73 38.66
C GLU A 667 10.98 -21.28 39.14
N TYR A 668 10.79 -21.09 40.45
CA TYR A 668 10.60 -19.76 41.03
C TYR A 668 11.49 -19.49 42.24
N THR A 669 11.72 -18.20 42.50
CA THR A 669 12.41 -17.67 43.67
C THR A 669 11.53 -16.62 44.33
N ILE A 670 11.29 -16.75 45.63
CA ILE A 670 10.56 -15.75 46.41
C ILE A 670 11.48 -14.55 46.65
N MET A 671 10.98 -13.34 46.34
CA MET A 671 11.68 -12.08 46.62
C MET A 671 11.37 -11.59 48.04
N GLU A 672 12.39 -11.13 48.75
CA GLU A 672 12.22 -10.41 50.02
C GLU A 672 11.63 -9.02 49.77
N ARG A 673 10.72 -8.56 50.64
CA ARG A 673 10.24 -7.17 50.62
C ARG A 673 11.20 -6.29 51.41
N SER A 674 11.76 -5.28 50.76
CA SER A 674 12.67 -4.26 51.31
C SER A 674 11.95 -3.20 52.14
#